data_AF-A0A9N8KXA0-F1
#
_entry.id   AF-A0A9N8KXA0-F1
#
_cell.length_a   1.000
_cell.length_b   1.000
_cell.length_c   1.000
_cell.angle_alpha   90.00
_cell.angle_beta   90.00
_cell.angle_gamma   90.00
#
_symmetry.space_group_name_H-M   'P 1'
#
loop_
_entity.id
_entity.type
_entity.pdbx_description
1 polymer ?
#
loop_
_entity_poly.entity_id
_entity_poly.type
_entity_poly.pdbx_seq_one_letter_code
_entity_poly.pdbx_strand_id
1 'polypeptide(L)'
;MKLVIAFAVFVALCSGHALPSVPGDNSDYVEGESRYIWMPDGEGNPKLVDLHEPVDEALLNSRNGANNQYWLFTRSNQNNAQILVNGNINSVRNSNYASNKPIKVIVHGWNSNGGSSVNTAITSAFLAVQDVNVIVVDWRQLAGSSYTSAANGVPSVGQHLGNFLVWLINNAGGNWNNVHLAGHSLGAHIVGVAGRQAGGRPSRVTGLDPAGPGWSNNGNALNRNSGRFVEAIHTDGNILGLMAAIADADFYPNGGNHPQPGCSLSTCSHSRAHELFASTIRHNRFAGRQCSNLSQAQQSNCSGSTLNMGNAVINKSGTFDKIIRTDEDKNRINFHVPFRLSGLSYMGDKKRKRPLCSGHAIPTVPGDNSHYVEGESRYIWMPDGEGKPMLVDLHAPVDEALLSSRNGANNQYWLFTRSNQNSAQILTHGNINSVKNSNYASNKALKVIVHGLNSNGGAAVNTAITSAFLAVQDCNVIVVDWRQLAGSLYTTASNGVPGVGQHLGNFLTWLINNAGGNWNNVHLVGHSLGAHVVGVAGRHASGTPSRVTGLDPAGPGWTSNGNALNKASGRYVEAIHTDGNILGLMNAIADADFYPNGVCSGHALPTVPGDNSHYVEGESRYIWMPDGEGKPILVDLHEPVDEALVSSRNGDNNQYWLFTRSNPSKAQILIHGNANSVWLSNYLGFRPLKVIVHGWKNNGDSAMNPLITSAFLSVLDANVIVVDWRTFAYSHYNTASNSVPAVGQALGKFLIWLFNNAGGNWNNVHLVGFSLGAHIVGVAGRHVSGRAARVTGLDPAGPGWTDNIHALNRNAGRYVEAIHTDGHILVCSGHALPTVPGDNSHYVEGESRYIWMPDSEGKPVLVDLHEPVDEALLSARNGANNQYWLYTRQNQHNPQFLVHGNANSIWGSNYLGSRPIKVIVHGWNNDGNSPMNPTITSAFLAVQDANVIVVDWRTLANHPSYNTAAAGVPGVGQHLGNFLVWLINTAGGNWNNVHLVGFSLGAHVVGNAGRQAGARPGRITGLDPAGPLWGGNSNALNSNSGQYVEAIHTDGNILGIMTPVGNADFYPNGGKNPQPGCSILNSICSHGRANDLFAATVRHNHLVGRQCANIWQAELSICSGASFHMGNGILSKRGNGIFGLLTGNSFPF
;
A
#
# COMPACT_ATOMS: atom_id res chain seq x y z
N MET A 1 -29.79 30.04 -53.19
CA MET A 1 -30.53 31.28 -52.89
C MET A 1 -30.82 31.29 -51.40
N LYS A 2 -30.05 32.09 -50.63
CA LYS A 2 -30.17 32.45 -49.19
C LYS A 2 -30.23 31.28 -48.17
N LEU A 3 -29.26 31.03 -47.27
CA LEU A 3 -28.18 31.86 -46.74
C LEU A 3 -27.04 30.94 -46.27
N VAL A 4 -25.82 31.29 -46.68
CA VAL A 4 -24.53 30.87 -46.13
C VAL A 4 -24.16 31.88 -45.03
N ILE A 5 -23.27 31.49 -44.12
CA ILE A 5 -22.47 32.31 -43.17
C ILE A 5 -23.00 32.36 -41.72
N ALA A 6 -22.67 31.30 -40.98
CA ALA A 6 -21.85 31.33 -39.77
C ALA A 6 -21.25 29.91 -39.61
N PHE A 7 -20.29 29.49 -40.45
CA PHE A 7 -18.86 29.78 -40.38
C PHE A 7 -18.26 29.56 -38.97
N ALA A 8 -17.76 28.34 -38.77
CA ALA A 8 -16.44 28.06 -38.20
C ALA A 8 -16.09 28.68 -36.83
N VAL A 9 -16.73 28.22 -35.76
CA VAL A 9 -16.16 28.07 -34.40
C VAL A 9 -17.00 26.99 -33.68
N PHE A 10 -16.78 25.70 -33.88
CA PHE A 10 -16.10 24.83 -32.90
C PHE A 10 -15.82 23.48 -33.60
N VAL A 11 -14.97 23.51 -34.62
CA VAL A 11 -14.06 22.38 -34.86
C VAL A 11 -12.85 22.67 -33.99
N ALA A 12 -12.91 22.27 -32.73
CA ALA A 12 -11.79 22.18 -31.81
C ALA A 12 -12.28 21.56 -30.51
N LEU A 13 -11.57 20.52 -30.04
CA LEU A 13 -11.60 19.98 -28.67
C LEU A 13 -12.81 19.05 -28.42
N CYS A 14 -12.64 17.79 -28.04
CA CYS A 14 -11.70 17.31 -27.05
C CYS A 14 -11.02 16.00 -27.48
N SER A 15 -9.81 16.14 -28.01
CA SER A 15 -8.70 15.26 -27.64
C SER A 15 -8.49 15.44 -26.13
N GLY A 16 -9.35 14.79 -25.33
CA GLY A 16 -9.37 14.99 -23.89
C GLY A 16 -8.27 14.15 -23.26
N HIS A 17 -7.11 14.75 -23.00
CA HIS A 17 -6.15 14.17 -22.07
C HIS A 17 -6.88 13.86 -20.76
N ALA A 18 -6.88 12.60 -20.35
CA ALA A 18 -7.54 12.14 -19.15
C ALA A 18 -7.04 12.97 -17.95
N LEU A 19 -7.98 13.49 -17.16
CA LEU A 19 -7.64 14.12 -15.89
C LEU A 19 -7.23 12.99 -14.92
N PRO A 20 -6.06 13.09 -14.28
CA PRO A 20 -5.64 12.20 -13.19
C PRO A 20 -6.76 12.06 -12.13
N SER A 21 -7.33 10.86 -11.98
CA SER A 21 -8.52 10.61 -11.15
C SER A 21 -8.22 10.50 -9.65
N VAL A 22 -6.98 10.19 -9.28
CA VAL A 22 -6.54 9.97 -7.89
C VAL A 22 -5.61 11.10 -7.43
N PRO A 23 -5.99 11.91 -6.42
CA PRO A 23 -5.13 12.97 -5.89
C PRO A 23 -3.76 12.47 -5.44
N GLY A 24 -2.70 12.96 -6.10
CA GLY A 24 -1.31 12.67 -5.76
C GLY A 24 -0.70 11.46 -6.46
N ASP A 25 -1.47 10.76 -7.28
CA ASP A 25 -0.98 9.70 -8.16
C ASP A 25 -0.55 10.27 -9.51
N ASN A 26 0.71 10.04 -9.87
CA ASN A 26 1.32 10.47 -11.11
C ASN A 26 1.87 9.29 -11.92
N SER A 27 1.39 8.08 -11.67
CA SER A 27 1.83 6.87 -12.36
C SER A 27 1.62 6.94 -13.89
N ASP A 28 0.63 7.71 -14.34
CA ASP A 28 0.32 7.98 -15.75
C ASP A 28 1.06 9.21 -16.34
N TYR A 29 1.94 9.86 -15.56
CA TYR A 29 2.67 11.04 -16.02
C TYR A 29 3.78 10.66 -17.01
N VAL A 30 3.75 11.27 -18.19
CA VAL A 30 4.82 11.19 -19.19
C VAL A 30 5.25 12.61 -19.53
N GLU A 31 6.53 12.90 -19.28
CA GLU A 31 7.16 14.18 -19.59
C GLU A 31 6.95 14.57 -21.06
N GLY A 32 6.45 15.78 -21.31
CA GLY A 32 6.21 16.31 -22.65
C GLY A 32 4.90 15.88 -23.33
N GLU A 33 4.21 14.87 -22.79
CA GLU A 33 2.95 14.34 -23.35
C GLU A 33 1.75 14.61 -22.43
N SER A 34 1.92 14.42 -21.12
CA SER A 34 0.84 14.60 -20.15
C SER A 34 0.49 16.07 -19.95
N ARG A 35 -0.76 16.42 -20.20
CA ARG A 35 -1.28 17.77 -19.90
C ARG A 35 -1.47 18.01 -18.41
N TYR A 36 -1.88 17.00 -17.65
CA TYR A 36 -2.19 17.17 -16.23
C TYR A 36 -1.30 16.30 -15.34
N ILE A 37 -0.94 16.81 -14.18
CA ILE A 37 -0.13 16.10 -13.17
C ILE A 37 -0.50 16.59 -11.76
N TRP A 38 -0.44 15.72 -10.75
CA TRP A 38 -0.58 16.11 -9.36
C TRP A 38 0.76 16.56 -8.76
N MET A 39 0.85 17.78 -8.26
CA MET A 39 2.04 18.27 -7.56
C MET A 39 1.71 18.64 -6.11
N PRO A 40 2.59 18.39 -5.13
CA PRO A 40 2.35 18.82 -3.76
C PRO A 40 2.48 20.35 -3.65
N ASP A 41 1.63 20.96 -2.84
CA ASP A 41 1.85 22.31 -2.32
C ASP A 41 2.87 22.32 -1.16
N GLY A 42 3.15 23.49 -0.58
CA GLY A 42 4.16 23.63 0.48
C GLY A 42 3.87 22.89 1.79
N GLU A 43 2.67 22.34 1.95
CA GLU A 43 2.27 21.51 3.08
C GLU A 43 2.10 20.03 2.68
N GLY A 44 2.50 19.67 1.45
CA GLY A 44 2.44 18.29 0.94
C GLY A 44 1.07 17.91 0.35
N ASN A 45 0.10 18.82 0.25
CA ASN A 45 -1.21 18.48 -0.30
C ASN A 45 -1.16 18.42 -1.84
N PRO A 46 -1.69 17.36 -2.46
CA PRO A 46 -1.71 17.23 -3.91
C PRO A 46 -2.61 18.30 -4.55
N LYS A 47 -2.11 18.96 -5.60
CA LYS A 47 -2.83 19.90 -6.47
C LYS A 47 -2.74 19.43 -7.91
N LEU A 48 -3.88 19.43 -8.60
CA LEU A 48 -3.90 19.11 -10.01
C LEU A 48 -3.38 20.31 -10.80
N VAL A 49 -2.38 20.07 -11.62
CA VAL A 49 -1.67 21.07 -12.42
C VAL A 49 -1.93 20.82 -13.89
N ASP A 50 -2.31 21.86 -14.63
CA ASP A 50 -2.32 21.85 -16.10
C ASP A 50 -0.97 22.38 -16.63
N LEU A 51 -0.16 21.49 -17.18
CA LEU A 51 1.16 21.78 -17.77
C LEU A 51 1.05 22.51 -19.11
N HIS A 52 -0.13 22.59 -19.72
CA HIS A 52 -0.37 23.31 -20.97
C HIS A 52 -1.13 24.63 -20.74
N GLU A 53 -1.38 25.02 -19.49
CA GLU A 53 -2.00 26.30 -19.17
C GLU A 53 -1.13 27.46 -19.71
N PRO A 54 -1.72 28.45 -20.41
CA PRO A 54 -0.99 29.60 -20.91
C PRO A 54 -0.20 30.30 -19.81
N VAL A 55 1.00 30.75 -20.18
CA VAL A 55 1.85 31.53 -19.28
C VAL A 55 1.25 32.93 -19.10
N ASP A 56 1.13 33.38 -17.85
CA ASP A 56 0.73 34.75 -17.55
C ASP A 56 1.90 35.72 -17.82
N GLU A 57 1.98 36.15 -19.07
CA GLU A 57 2.98 37.12 -19.55
C GLU A 57 2.88 38.45 -18.82
N ALA A 58 1.70 38.89 -18.37
CA ALA A 58 1.57 40.13 -17.62
C ALA A 58 2.19 39.99 -16.22
N LEU A 59 2.00 38.85 -15.56
CA LEU A 59 2.65 38.52 -14.30
C LEU A 59 4.17 38.39 -14.46
N LEU A 60 4.65 37.74 -15.53
CA LEU A 60 6.10 37.64 -15.79
C LEU A 60 6.74 39.01 -16.08
N ASN A 61 6.12 39.82 -16.93
CA ASN A 61 6.65 41.12 -17.35
C ASN A 61 6.49 42.21 -16.28
N SER A 62 5.54 42.07 -15.35
CA SER A 62 5.39 42.97 -14.19
C SER A 62 6.38 42.65 -13.06
N ARG A 63 7.07 41.50 -13.09
CA ARG A 63 8.05 41.16 -12.07
C ARG A 63 9.37 41.91 -12.26
N ASN A 64 9.90 42.35 -11.14
CA ASN A 64 11.31 42.70 -10.97
C ASN A 64 11.82 42.09 -9.66
N GLY A 65 13.12 42.16 -9.40
CA GLY A 65 13.76 41.55 -8.22
C GLY A 65 13.27 42.04 -6.86
N ALA A 66 12.42 43.08 -6.78
CA ALA A 66 11.76 43.53 -5.56
C ALA A 66 10.60 42.62 -5.12
N ASN A 67 10.16 41.69 -5.97
CA ASN A 67 9.06 40.75 -5.68
C ASN A 67 9.53 39.45 -5.01
N ASN A 68 10.80 39.37 -4.61
CA ASN A 68 11.33 38.36 -3.71
C ASN A 68 11.46 38.99 -2.32
N GLN A 69 10.96 38.33 -1.28
CA GLN A 69 11.26 38.71 0.09
C GLN A 69 12.38 37.82 0.64
N TYR A 70 13.35 38.43 1.31
CA TYR A 70 14.50 37.74 1.89
C TYR A 70 14.36 37.74 3.41
N TRP A 71 13.87 36.63 3.95
CA TRP A 71 13.52 36.48 5.36
C TRP A 71 14.72 35.95 6.14
N LEU A 72 15.32 36.81 6.96
CA LEU A 72 16.43 36.45 7.81
C LEU A 72 15.96 35.82 9.12
N PHE A 73 16.48 34.63 9.40
CA PHE A 73 16.44 33.94 10.68
C PHE A 73 17.85 33.73 11.22
N THR A 74 18.00 33.97 12.52
CA THR A 74 19.20 33.67 13.29
C THR A 74 18.78 33.02 14.61
N ARG A 75 19.73 32.55 15.41
CA ARG A 75 19.44 32.04 16.76
C ARG A 75 18.72 33.04 17.66
N SER A 76 18.84 34.34 17.38
CA SER A 76 18.18 35.43 18.12
C SER A 76 16.75 35.72 17.67
N ASN A 77 16.31 35.18 16.53
CA ASN A 77 14.98 35.42 15.97
C ASN A 77 14.46 34.18 15.21
N GLN A 78 14.51 33.01 15.85
CA GLN A 78 14.26 31.71 15.20
C GLN A 78 12.85 31.59 14.63
N ASN A 79 11.86 32.26 15.22
CA ASN A 79 10.45 32.17 14.84
C ASN A 79 9.91 33.46 14.20
N ASN A 80 10.71 34.54 14.18
CA ASN A 80 10.28 35.87 13.74
C ASN A 80 11.23 36.39 12.66
N ALA A 81 10.82 36.31 11.39
CA ALA A 81 11.65 36.75 10.27
C ALA A 81 11.95 38.26 10.32
N GLN A 82 13.18 38.64 9.99
CA GLN A 82 13.55 40.02 9.68
C GLN A 82 13.74 40.17 8.16
N ILE A 83 13.05 41.12 7.54
CA ILE A 83 13.07 41.25 6.08
C ILE A 83 14.29 42.05 5.63
N LEU A 84 15.14 41.42 4.82
CA LEU A 84 16.23 42.08 4.12
C LEU A 84 15.73 42.60 2.77
N VAL A 85 15.98 43.89 2.50
CA VAL A 85 15.51 44.58 1.30
C VAL A 85 16.72 44.90 0.42
N ASN A 86 16.72 44.37 -0.80
CA ASN A 86 17.78 44.61 -1.77
C ASN A 86 17.93 46.12 -2.05
N GLY A 87 19.16 46.61 -2.10
CA GLY A 87 19.45 48.04 -2.26
C GLY A 87 19.28 48.88 -0.98
N ASN A 88 18.73 48.33 0.10
CA ASN A 88 18.54 49.04 1.37
C ASN A 88 19.44 48.45 2.47
N ILE A 89 20.66 48.98 2.60
CA ILE A 89 21.64 48.50 3.59
C ILE A 89 21.14 48.65 5.05
N ASN A 90 20.24 49.59 5.32
CA ASN A 90 19.69 49.78 6.67
C ASN A 90 18.79 48.60 7.08
N SER A 91 18.10 47.94 6.14
CA SER A 91 17.35 46.71 6.43
C SER A 91 18.27 45.59 6.94
N VAL A 92 19.52 45.55 6.49
CA VAL A 92 20.52 44.58 6.95
C VAL A 92 21.12 45.02 8.28
N ARG A 93 21.54 46.28 8.40
CA ARG A 93 22.14 46.83 9.63
C ARG A 93 21.21 46.80 10.85
N ASN A 94 19.91 46.92 10.63
CA ASN A 94 18.89 46.88 11.68
C ASN A 94 18.36 45.46 11.95
N SER A 95 18.90 44.46 11.26
CA SER A 95 18.57 43.05 11.47
C SER A 95 19.64 42.34 12.30
N ASN A 96 19.43 41.07 12.60
CA ASN A 96 20.38 40.20 13.28
C ASN A 96 21.48 39.67 12.34
N TYR A 97 21.57 40.18 11.10
CA TYR A 97 22.56 39.71 10.13
C TYR A 97 23.98 39.96 10.64
N ALA A 98 24.80 38.91 10.62
CA ALA A 98 26.19 38.99 11.06
C ALA A 98 27.12 38.51 9.94
N SER A 99 27.92 39.43 9.39
CA SER A 99 28.76 39.19 8.21
C SER A 99 29.87 38.16 8.40
N ASN A 100 30.26 37.90 9.64
CA ASN A 100 31.23 36.86 10.01
C ASN A 100 30.62 35.45 10.10
N LYS A 101 29.28 35.32 10.07
CA LYS A 101 28.60 34.02 10.14
C LYS A 101 28.32 33.44 8.75
N PRO A 102 28.30 32.11 8.59
CA PRO A 102 27.92 31.50 7.33
C PRO A 102 26.51 31.89 6.88
N ILE A 103 26.29 31.92 5.57
CA ILE A 103 25.01 32.28 4.95
C ILE A 103 24.38 31.01 4.37
N LYS A 104 23.18 30.65 4.83
CA LYS A 104 22.38 29.53 4.35
C LYS A 104 21.13 30.07 3.68
N VAL A 105 20.96 29.83 2.39
CA VAL A 105 19.79 30.29 1.63
C VAL A 105 18.88 29.10 1.35
N ILE A 106 17.58 29.24 1.63
CA ILE A 106 16.59 28.19 1.41
C ILE A 106 15.52 28.74 0.46
N VAL A 107 15.18 27.97 -0.58
CA VAL A 107 14.17 28.35 -1.58
C VAL A 107 13.13 27.24 -1.72
N HIS A 108 11.87 27.58 -1.48
CA HIS A 108 10.73 26.66 -1.64
C HIS A 108 10.34 26.45 -3.10
N GLY A 109 9.55 25.40 -3.36
CA GLY A 109 9.02 25.04 -4.66
C GLY A 109 7.72 25.75 -5.06
N TRP A 110 7.04 25.17 -6.05
CA TRP A 110 5.73 25.60 -6.54
C TRP A 110 4.64 25.50 -5.44
N ASN A 111 3.65 26.38 -5.52
CA ASN A 111 2.53 26.52 -4.59
C ASN A 111 2.91 26.49 -3.09
N SER A 112 4.08 27.06 -2.78
CA SER A 112 4.65 27.16 -1.44
C SER A 112 4.94 28.63 -1.10
N ASN A 113 5.27 28.92 0.16
CA ASN A 113 5.67 30.26 0.60
C ASN A 113 6.76 30.20 1.68
N GLY A 114 7.25 31.36 2.15
CA GLY A 114 8.32 31.46 3.15
C GLY A 114 8.03 30.74 4.48
N GLY A 115 6.76 30.51 4.82
CA GLY A 115 6.33 29.79 6.03
C GLY A 115 6.16 28.28 5.87
N SER A 116 6.26 27.73 4.66
CA SER A 116 6.01 26.30 4.40
C SER A 116 7.01 25.36 5.08
N SER A 117 6.59 24.12 5.31
CA SER A 117 7.35 23.05 6.00
C SER A 117 8.80 22.89 5.54
N VAL A 118 9.06 22.96 4.23
CA VAL A 118 10.41 22.94 3.64
C VAL A 118 11.34 23.99 4.24
N ASN A 119 10.85 25.22 4.43
CA ASN A 119 11.64 26.32 4.94
C ASN A 119 11.82 26.20 6.45
N THR A 120 10.74 25.90 7.18
CA THR A 120 10.74 25.85 8.65
C THR A 120 11.58 24.66 9.16
N ALA A 121 11.47 23.49 8.53
CA ALA A 121 12.24 22.30 8.89
C ALA A 121 13.75 22.50 8.66
N ILE A 122 14.16 22.99 7.48
CA ILE A 122 15.57 23.20 7.15
C ILE A 122 16.15 24.36 7.97
N THR A 123 15.41 25.45 8.16
CA THR A 123 15.84 26.59 9.01
C THR A 123 16.09 26.11 10.44
N SER A 124 15.13 25.39 11.02
CA SER A 124 15.25 24.84 12.37
C SER A 124 16.38 23.82 12.49
N ALA A 125 16.69 23.07 11.43
CA ALA A 125 17.81 22.15 11.41
C ALA A 125 19.14 22.90 11.46
N PHE A 126 19.34 23.92 10.60
CA PHE A 126 20.58 24.69 10.58
C PHE A 126 20.83 25.46 11.89
N LEU A 127 19.82 26.15 12.41
CA LEU A 127 19.95 26.95 13.63
C LEU A 127 20.24 26.08 14.86
N ALA A 128 19.73 24.83 14.88
CA ALA A 128 20.01 23.87 15.94
C ALA A 128 21.48 23.42 15.98
N VAL A 129 22.16 23.31 14.83
CA VAL A 129 23.53 22.76 14.76
C VAL A 129 24.62 23.80 14.53
N GLN A 130 24.30 24.97 13.99
CA GLN A 130 25.27 26.03 13.68
C GLN A 130 24.72 27.42 14.01
N ASP A 131 25.63 28.37 14.26
CA ASP A 131 25.30 29.79 14.39
C ASP A 131 25.50 30.47 13.03
N VAL A 132 24.41 30.70 12.30
CA VAL A 132 24.40 31.08 10.89
C VAL A 132 23.34 32.13 10.60
N ASN A 133 23.49 32.83 9.48
CA ASN A 133 22.42 33.61 8.86
C ASN A 133 21.62 32.67 7.95
N VAL A 134 20.39 32.31 8.33
CA VAL A 134 19.48 31.60 7.42
C VAL A 134 18.61 32.62 6.71
N ILE A 135 18.63 32.63 5.38
CA ILE A 135 17.82 33.50 4.54
C ILE A 135 16.83 32.64 3.75
N VAL A 136 15.57 32.68 4.12
CA VAL A 136 14.49 32.06 3.34
C VAL A 136 14.06 33.03 2.24
N VAL A 137 14.01 32.54 1.00
CA VAL A 137 13.54 33.32 -0.14
C VAL A 137 12.07 33.02 -0.35
N ASP A 138 11.23 34.01 -0.09
CA ASP A 138 9.81 33.94 -0.35
C ASP A 138 9.50 34.60 -1.70
N TRP A 139 9.08 33.77 -2.65
CA TRP A 139 8.67 34.18 -4.00
C TRP A 139 7.21 33.83 -4.27
N ARG A 140 6.38 33.71 -3.22
CA ARG A 140 4.99 33.20 -3.24
C ARG A 140 4.08 33.79 -4.31
N GLN A 141 4.30 35.05 -4.70
CA GLN A 141 3.48 35.72 -5.71
C GLN A 141 3.53 34.99 -7.06
N LEU A 142 4.68 34.42 -7.42
CA LEU A 142 4.85 33.64 -8.64
C LEU A 142 4.86 32.14 -8.35
N ALA A 143 5.25 31.72 -7.14
CA ALA A 143 5.13 30.31 -6.78
C ALA A 143 3.66 29.85 -6.70
N GLY A 144 2.74 30.73 -6.28
CA GLY A 144 1.31 30.45 -6.16
C GLY A 144 0.50 30.68 -7.43
N SER A 145 1.14 31.05 -8.56
CA SER A 145 0.47 31.07 -9.87
C SER A 145 0.40 29.66 -10.47
N SER A 146 -0.14 29.53 -11.68
CA SER A 146 -0.05 28.28 -12.45
C SER A 146 1.39 27.77 -12.53
N TYR A 147 1.56 26.45 -12.60
CA TYR A 147 2.88 25.84 -12.65
C TYR A 147 3.69 26.32 -13.85
N THR A 148 3.06 26.46 -15.01
CA THR A 148 3.70 26.94 -16.24
C THR A 148 4.25 28.35 -16.06
N SER A 149 3.49 29.27 -15.45
CA SER A 149 3.94 30.63 -15.13
C SER A 149 5.07 30.61 -14.09
N ALA A 150 4.94 29.79 -13.05
CA ALA A 150 5.94 29.67 -12.01
C ALA A 150 7.27 29.13 -12.54
N ALA A 151 7.23 28.07 -13.36
CA ALA A 151 8.39 27.44 -13.99
C ALA A 151 9.09 28.40 -14.96
N ASN A 152 8.35 29.12 -15.81
CA ASN A 152 8.93 30.13 -16.71
C ASN A 152 9.51 31.33 -15.96
N GLY A 153 9.03 31.60 -14.74
CA GLY A 153 9.55 32.65 -13.88
C GLY A 153 10.85 32.32 -13.14
N VAL A 154 11.21 31.04 -13.02
CA VAL A 154 12.40 30.58 -12.27
C VAL A 154 13.69 31.30 -12.67
N PRO A 155 14.03 31.47 -13.98
CA PRO A 155 15.26 32.16 -14.37
C PRO A 155 15.34 33.59 -13.81
N SER A 156 14.25 34.35 -13.89
CA SER A 156 14.19 35.71 -13.34
C SER A 156 14.33 35.73 -11.82
N VAL A 157 13.61 34.86 -11.10
CA VAL A 157 13.70 34.75 -9.64
C VAL A 157 15.12 34.41 -9.20
N GLY A 158 15.78 33.46 -9.88
CA GLY A 158 17.15 33.07 -9.61
C GLY A 158 18.16 34.17 -9.91
N GLN A 159 18.04 34.86 -11.04
CA GLN A 159 18.93 35.98 -11.38
C GLN A 159 18.84 37.10 -10.32
N HIS A 160 17.63 37.42 -9.86
CA HIS A 160 17.46 38.42 -8.82
C HIS A 160 18.00 37.97 -7.46
N LEU A 161 17.85 36.70 -7.10
CA LEU A 161 18.48 36.14 -5.90
C LEU A 161 20.02 36.22 -5.99
N GLY A 162 20.61 35.85 -7.12
CA GLY A 162 22.06 35.94 -7.33
C GLY A 162 22.57 37.38 -7.21
N ASN A 163 21.89 38.33 -7.84
CA ASN A 163 22.21 39.75 -7.73
C ASN A 163 22.06 40.28 -6.29
N PHE A 164 21.02 39.85 -5.57
CA PHE A 164 20.84 40.18 -4.15
C PHE A 164 22.00 39.65 -3.30
N LEU A 165 22.45 38.41 -3.51
CA LEU A 165 23.57 37.83 -2.75
C LEU A 165 24.88 38.57 -3.02
N VAL A 166 25.14 38.94 -4.29
CA VAL A 166 26.28 39.78 -4.66
C VAL A 166 26.22 41.14 -3.97
N TRP A 167 25.06 41.80 -4.01
CA TRP A 167 24.85 43.07 -3.32
C TRP A 167 25.03 42.94 -1.80
N LEU A 168 24.40 41.94 -1.17
CA LEU A 168 24.45 41.71 0.27
C LEU A 168 25.88 41.52 0.75
N ILE A 169 26.65 40.65 0.09
CA ILE A 169 28.03 40.37 0.48
C ILE A 169 28.93 41.59 0.24
N ASN A 170 28.74 42.32 -0.87
CA ASN A 170 29.55 43.51 -1.17
C ASN A 170 29.29 44.67 -0.20
N ASN A 171 28.07 44.83 0.33
CA ASN A 171 27.68 46.01 1.12
C ASN A 171 27.56 45.73 2.62
N ALA A 172 27.17 44.52 3.02
CA ALA A 172 27.02 44.13 4.42
C ALA A 172 28.14 43.20 4.90
N GLY A 173 29.00 42.71 3.99
CA GLY A 173 30.03 41.74 4.29
C GLY A 173 29.51 40.30 4.29
N GLY A 174 30.43 39.36 4.09
CA GLY A 174 30.15 37.93 3.98
C GLY A 174 31.31 37.24 3.26
N ASN A 175 31.35 35.91 3.29
CA ASN A 175 32.38 35.15 2.60
C ASN A 175 31.72 34.09 1.71
N TRP A 176 32.00 34.14 0.40
CA TRP A 176 31.50 33.17 -0.58
C TRP A 176 31.89 31.71 -0.26
N ASN A 177 33.02 31.50 0.42
CA ASN A 177 33.44 30.19 0.94
C ASN A 177 32.49 29.66 2.02
N ASN A 178 31.62 30.50 2.57
CA ASN A 178 30.65 30.19 3.62
C ASN A 178 29.18 30.32 3.17
N VAL A 179 28.93 30.35 1.86
CA VAL A 179 27.57 30.44 1.29
C VAL A 179 27.09 29.07 0.82
N HIS A 180 25.93 28.64 1.33
CA HIS A 180 25.22 27.42 0.90
C HIS A 180 23.83 27.79 0.41
N LEU A 181 23.50 27.44 -0.83
CA LEU A 181 22.15 27.56 -1.36
C LEU A 181 21.47 26.18 -1.39
N ALA A 182 20.24 26.07 -0.90
CA ALA A 182 19.44 24.85 -0.95
C ALA A 182 18.04 25.16 -1.49
N GLY A 183 17.56 24.36 -2.43
CA GLY A 183 16.25 24.58 -3.05
C GLY A 183 15.50 23.28 -3.30
N HIS A 184 14.19 23.28 -3.09
CA HIS A 184 13.31 22.13 -3.33
C HIS A 184 12.44 22.32 -4.56
N SER A 185 12.22 21.27 -5.36
CA SER A 185 11.37 21.34 -6.55
C SER A 185 11.85 22.47 -7.50
N LEU A 186 10.97 23.37 -7.96
CA LEU A 186 11.37 24.57 -8.73
C LEU A 186 12.42 25.44 -8.01
N GLY A 187 12.42 25.43 -6.67
CA GLY A 187 13.43 26.10 -5.85
C GLY A 187 14.85 25.59 -6.10
N ALA A 188 15.03 24.30 -6.45
CA ALA A 188 16.33 23.74 -6.80
C ALA A 188 16.91 24.40 -8.05
N HIS A 189 16.07 24.71 -9.04
CA HIS A 189 16.47 25.42 -10.24
C HIS A 189 16.71 26.90 -9.96
N ILE A 190 15.92 27.55 -9.08
CA ILE A 190 16.16 28.93 -8.64
C ILE A 190 17.55 29.06 -8.01
N VAL A 191 17.94 28.18 -7.08
CA VAL A 191 19.30 28.22 -6.50
C VAL A 191 20.38 27.91 -7.51
N GLY A 192 20.08 27.06 -8.50
CA GLY A 192 20.97 26.77 -9.61
C GLY A 192 21.27 28.00 -10.47
N VAL A 193 20.24 28.75 -10.86
CA VAL A 193 20.36 30.01 -11.61
C VAL A 193 21.04 31.08 -10.75
N ALA A 194 20.66 31.23 -9.49
CA ALA A 194 21.24 32.22 -8.59
C ALA A 194 22.75 32.02 -8.39
N GLY A 195 23.18 30.76 -8.27
CA GLY A 195 24.59 30.43 -8.16
C GLY A 195 25.39 30.79 -9.41
N ARG A 196 24.85 30.51 -10.61
CA ARG A 196 25.47 30.92 -11.89
C ARG A 196 25.49 32.44 -12.05
N GLN A 197 24.41 33.13 -11.68
CA GLN A 197 24.34 34.59 -11.70
C GLN A 197 25.36 35.22 -10.73
N ALA A 198 25.63 34.58 -9.60
CA ALA A 198 26.70 34.95 -8.69
C ALA A 198 28.10 34.53 -9.19
N GLY A 199 28.24 34.04 -10.43
CA GLY A 199 29.51 33.62 -11.02
C GLY A 199 30.05 32.27 -10.51
N GLY A 200 29.17 31.36 -10.08
CA GLY A 200 29.55 30.06 -9.50
C GLY A 200 30.26 30.19 -8.14
N ARG A 201 30.19 31.37 -7.51
CA ARG A 201 30.90 31.69 -6.26
C ARG A 201 30.41 30.94 -5.01
N PRO A 202 29.12 30.58 -4.84
CA PRO A 202 28.69 29.85 -3.66
C PRO A 202 29.52 28.60 -3.42
N SER A 203 29.94 28.39 -2.18
CA SER A 203 30.73 27.21 -1.82
C SER A 203 29.97 25.91 -2.03
N ARG A 204 28.64 25.93 -1.83
CA ARG A 204 27.80 24.75 -1.97
C ARG A 204 26.41 25.10 -2.50
N VAL A 205 25.90 24.28 -3.42
CA VAL A 205 24.50 24.31 -3.88
C VAL A 205 23.90 22.92 -3.74
N THR A 206 22.70 22.82 -3.15
CA THR A 206 21.99 21.55 -2.96
C THR A 206 20.60 21.63 -3.61
N GLY A 207 20.32 20.74 -4.56
CA GLY A 207 18.98 20.49 -5.08
C GLY A 207 18.26 19.41 -4.29
N LEU A 208 17.03 19.66 -3.88
CA LEU A 208 16.17 18.73 -3.15
C LEU A 208 15.01 18.35 -4.06
N ASP A 209 15.07 17.15 -4.63
CA ASP A 209 14.21 16.67 -5.69
C ASP A 209 13.94 17.74 -6.77
N PRO A 210 14.97 18.12 -7.55
CA PRO A 210 14.83 19.15 -8.57
C PRO A 210 13.67 18.82 -9.52
N ALA A 211 12.77 19.77 -9.77
CA ALA A 211 11.53 19.49 -10.50
C ALA A 211 11.78 18.89 -11.89
N GLY A 212 11.07 17.82 -12.25
CA GLY A 212 11.13 17.17 -13.56
C GLY A 212 10.34 17.90 -14.66
N PRO A 213 9.02 18.13 -14.47
CA PRO A 213 8.12 18.66 -15.50
C PRO A 213 8.59 19.97 -16.14
N GLY A 214 9.05 19.93 -17.39
CA GLY A 214 9.57 21.06 -18.17
C GLY A 214 11.06 21.35 -18.00
N TRP A 215 11.82 20.51 -17.29
CA TRP A 215 13.20 20.79 -16.86
C TRP A 215 14.25 19.78 -17.33
N SER A 216 13.84 18.61 -17.86
CA SER A 216 14.76 17.54 -18.29
C SER A 216 15.83 17.97 -19.31
N ASN A 217 15.53 18.95 -20.17
CA ASN A 217 16.47 19.52 -21.15
C ASN A 217 16.60 21.05 -21.05
N ASN A 218 16.22 21.63 -19.92
CA ASN A 218 16.18 23.08 -19.76
C ASN A 218 17.57 23.62 -19.39
N GLY A 219 18.12 24.54 -20.19
CA GLY A 219 19.43 25.14 -19.93
C GLY A 219 19.52 25.93 -18.62
N ASN A 220 18.37 26.30 -18.03
CA ASN A 220 18.27 26.95 -16.73
C ASN A 220 18.20 25.97 -15.55
N ALA A 221 18.11 24.66 -15.79
CA ALA A 221 18.07 23.66 -14.74
C ALA A 221 19.29 23.76 -13.81
N LEU A 222 19.19 23.11 -12.65
CA LEU A 222 20.33 22.99 -11.73
C LEU A 222 21.43 22.21 -12.45
N ASN A 223 22.67 22.68 -12.38
CA ASN A 223 23.80 21.98 -12.97
C ASN A 223 25.10 22.26 -12.21
N ARG A 224 26.17 21.54 -12.57
CA ARG A 224 27.50 21.61 -11.95
C ARG A 224 28.11 23.02 -11.90
N ASN A 225 27.73 23.92 -12.80
CA ASN A 225 28.25 25.29 -12.84
C ASN A 225 27.57 26.23 -11.82
N SER A 226 26.60 25.73 -11.06
CA SER A 226 25.85 26.53 -10.09
C SER A 226 26.65 26.89 -8.83
N GLY A 227 27.75 26.22 -8.52
CA GLY A 227 28.59 26.55 -7.37
C GLY A 227 29.93 25.85 -7.45
N ARG A 228 30.73 25.95 -6.39
CA ARG A 228 32.00 25.22 -6.29
C ARG A 228 31.83 23.73 -6.02
N PHE A 229 30.73 23.37 -5.36
CA PHE A 229 30.26 22.01 -5.20
C PHE A 229 28.74 21.99 -5.27
N VAL A 230 28.21 21.20 -6.19
CA VAL A 230 26.77 21.04 -6.41
C VAL A 230 26.40 19.60 -6.08
N GLU A 231 25.34 19.42 -5.29
CA GLU A 231 24.75 18.11 -5.07
C GLU A 231 23.24 18.15 -5.30
N ALA A 232 22.65 17.00 -5.63
CA ALA A 232 21.21 16.82 -5.72
C ALA A 232 20.78 15.59 -4.93
N ILE A 233 19.60 15.64 -4.31
CA ILE A 233 18.97 14.50 -3.63
C ILE A 233 17.69 14.19 -4.39
N HIS A 234 17.63 13.03 -5.02
CA HIS A 234 16.51 12.60 -5.88
C HIS A 234 15.66 11.57 -5.13
N THR A 235 14.37 11.85 -4.95
CA THR A 235 13.47 10.99 -4.18
C THR A 235 12.21 10.59 -4.95
N ASP A 236 11.87 11.31 -6.03
CA ASP A 236 10.74 11.06 -6.91
C ASP A 236 11.15 11.18 -8.40
N GLY A 237 12.30 10.60 -8.73
CA GLY A 237 12.89 10.68 -10.06
C GLY A 237 11.99 10.10 -11.16
N ASN A 238 11.93 10.80 -12.31
CA ASN A 238 11.12 10.54 -13.50
C ASN A 238 9.63 10.90 -13.38
N ILE A 239 9.18 11.41 -12.23
CA ILE A 239 7.78 11.81 -12.04
C ILE A 239 7.71 13.31 -11.69
N LEU A 240 7.86 13.68 -10.41
CA LEU A 240 7.95 15.08 -10.02
C LEU A 240 9.39 15.59 -9.94
N GLY A 241 10.35 14.69 -9.75
CA GLY A 241 11.78 14.98 -9.70
C GLY A 241 12.53 14.55 -10.97
N LEU A 242 13.63 15.23 -11.28
CA LEU A 242 14.59 14.80 -12.30
C LEU A 242 15.31 13.54 -11.84
N MET A 243 15.42 12.53 -12.70
CA MET A 243 16.26 11.37 -12.40
C MET A 243 17.72 11.55 -12.89
N ALA A 244 17.93 12.45 -13.85
CA ALA A 244 19.24 12.68 -14.44
C ALA A 244 20.28 13.12 -13.40
N ALA A 245 21.52 12.67 -13.57
CA ALA A 245 22.64 13.09 -12.74
C ALA A 245 23.12 14.48 -13.16
N ILE A 246 22.62 15.52 -12.49
CA ILE A 246 22.79 16.93 -12.87
C ILE A 246 23.85 17.66 -12.04
N ALA A 247 24.38 17.03 -10.98
CA ALA A 247 25.24 17.67 -10.00
C ALA A 247 26.65 17.04 -9.94
N ASP A 248 27.54 17.57 -9.11
CA ASP A 248 28.86 16.95 -8.86
C ASP A 248 28.69 15.64 -8.08
N ALA A 249 27.67 15.61 -7.20
CA ALA A 249 27.23 14.43 -6.48
C ALA A 249 25.69 14.33 -6.50
N ASP A 250 25.16 13.30 -7.13
CA ASP A 250 23.72 13.01 -7.17
C ASP A 250 23.41 11.85 -6.22
N PHE A 251 22.65 12.11 -5.18
CA PHE A 251 22.22 11.14 -4.19
C PHE A 251 20.85 10.58 -4.55
N TYR A 252 20.76 9.25 -4.55
CA TYR A 252 19.53 8.51 -4.85
C TYR A 252 19.13 7.66 -3.63
N PRO A 253 18.56 8.26 -2.57
CA PRO A 253 17.96 7.52 -1.46
C PRO A 253 17.03 6.42 -1.97
N ASN A 254 17.32 5.19 -1.56
CA ASN A 254 16.54 4.00 -1.92
C ASN A 254 16.41 3.79 -3.45
N GLY A 255 17.34 4.34 -4.23
CA GLY A 255 17.32 4.29 -5.70
C GLY A 255 16.74 5.53 -6.37
N GLY A 256 16.23 6.48 -5.58
CA GLY A 256 15.77 7.80 -6.00
C GLY A 256 14.48 7.82 -6.82
N ASN A 257 13.79 6.69 -6.89
CA ASN A 257 12.46 6.58 -7.48
C ASN A 257 11.39 6.59 -6.38
N HIS A 258 10.16 6.89 -6.77
CA HIS A 258 8.99 6.53 -5.98
C HIS A 258 8.72 5.02 -6.02
N PRO A 259 8.21 4.42 -4.93
CA PRO A 259 7.98 5.04 -3.61
C PRO A 259 9.23 5.08 -2.72
N GLN A 260 9.42 6.19 -2.00
CA GLN A 260 10.34 6.24 -0.86
C GLN A 260 9.74 5.50 0.36
N PRO A 261 10.57 4.95 1.27
CA PRO A 261 10.08 4.29 2.48
C PRO A 261 9.11 5.17 3.28
N GLY A 262 7.95 4.59 3.62
CA GLY A 262 6.88 5.30 4.33
C GLY A 262 6.08 6.29 3.46
N CYS A 263 6.26 6.29 2.14
CA CYS A 263 5.44 7.04 1.19
C CYS A 263 4.68 6.11 0.25
N SER A 264 3.39 6.42 0.03
CA SER A 264 2.53 5.68 -0.92
C SER A 264 2.23 6.46 -2.20
N LEU A 265 2.59 7.75 -2.26
CA LEU A 265 2.32 8.65 -3.39
C LEU A 265 3.60 9.35 -3.86
N SER A 266 3.64 9.76 -5.13
CA SER A 266 4.73 10.54 -5.72
C SER A 266 4.87 11.90 -5.02
N THR A 267 3.76 12.55 -4.65
CA THR A 267 3.77 13.80 -3.87
C THR A 267 4.43 13.68 -2.49
N CYS A 268 4.26 12.53 -1.81
CA CYS A 268 4.97 12.23 -0.56
C CYS A 268 6.46 11.99 -0.82
N SER A 269 6.78 11.21 -1.86
CA SER A 269 8.16 10.89 -2.23
C SER A 269 8.93 12.15 -2.61
N HIS A 270 8.29 13.08 -3.32
CA HIS A 270 8.82 14.39 -3.70
C HIS A 270 9.13 15.28 -2.50
N SER A 271 8.26 15.23 -1.49
CA SER A 271 8.43 15.97 -0.25
C SER A 271 9.54 15.37 0.63
N ARG A 272 9.81 14.06 0.50
CA ARG A 272 10.79 13.34 1.33
C ARG A 272 12.21 13.92 1.25
N ALA A 273 12.61 14.50 0.11
CA ALA A 273 13.95 15.08 -0.06
C ALA A 273 14.29 16.15 1.00
N HIS A 274 13.38 17.06 1.32
CA HIS A 274 13.67 18.14 2.27
C HIS A 274 13.67 17.67 3.73
N GLU A 275 12.86 16.66 4.05
CA GLU A 275 12.87 16.00 5.36
C GLU A 275 14.19 15.26 5.59
N LEU A 276 14.64 14.48 4.61
CA LEU A 276 15.91 13.78 4.64
C LEU A 276 17.06 14.77 4.77
N PHE A 277 17.05 15.86 4.01
CA PHE A 277 18.06 16.90 4.11
C PHE A 277 18.10 17.55 5.49
N ALA A 278 16.95 17.95 6.06
CA ALA A 278 16.87 18.49 7.41
C ALA A 278 17.41 17.50 8.47
N SER A 279 17.09 16.21 8.33
CA SER A 279 17.63 15.15 9.19
C SER A 279 19.14 15.00 9.05
N THR A 280 19.67 15.05 7.82
CA THR A 280 21.12 14.98 7.56
C THR A 280 21.87 16.18 8.15
N ILE A 281 21.26 17.37 8.20
CA ILE A 281 21.84 18.55 8.86
C ILE A 281 21.99 18.31 10.36
N ARG A 282 20.96 17.74 11.01
CA ARG A 282 20.96 17.47 12.46
C ARG A 282 21.87 16.33 12.87
N HIS A 283 21.95 15.27 12.05
CA HIS A 283 22.56 14.01 12.48
C HIS A 283 23.76 13.56 11.64
N ASN A 284 23.84 13.96 10.37
CA ASN A 284 24.93 13.62 9.42
C ASN A 284 25.23 12.10 9.35
N ARG A 285 24.20 11.25 9.31
CA ARG A 285 24.32 9.78 9.36
C ARG A 285 24.04 9.05 8.05
N PHE A 286 23.59 9.77 7.02
CA PHE A 286 23.22 9.16 5.74
C PHE A 286 24.47 9.05 4.86
N ALA A 287 25.23 7.97 5.02
CA ALA A 287 26.37 7.66 4.18
C ALA A 287 25.90 6.94 2.91
N GLY A 288 26.16 7.54 1.75
CA GLY A 288 25.92 6.91 0.46
C GLY A 288 27.20 6.33 -0.14
N ARG A 289 27.06 5.30 -0.98
CA ARG A 289 28.17 4.69 -1.74
C ARG A 289 28.12 5.12 -3.20
N GLN A 290 29.28 5.48 -3.74
CA GLN A 290 29.43 5.80 -5.14
C GLN A 290 29.13 4.58 -6.03
N CYS A 291 28.38 4.83 -7.09
CA CYS A 291 27.94 3.92 -8.12
C CYS A 291 28.59 4.33 -9.45
N SER A 292 28.81 3.38 -10.36
CA SER A 292 29.40 3.70 -11.67
C SER A 292 28.40 4.31 -12.64
N ASN A 293 27.10 4.06 -12.44
CA ASN A 293 26.00 4.59 -13.24
C ASN A 293 24.69 4.57 -12.43
N LEU A 294 23.65 5.17 -13.00
CA LEU A 294 22.34 5.29 -12.38
C LEU A 294 21.65 3.93 -12.16
N SER A 295 21.85 2.99 -13.08
CA SER A 295 21.30 1.63 -12.98
C SER A 295 21.83 0.90 -11.73
N GLN A 296 23.14 1.02 -11.43
CA GLN A 296 23.69 0.50 -10.17
C GLN A 296 23.08 1.17 -8.94
N ALA A 297 22.83 2.48 -9.02
CA ALA A 297 22.19 3.22 -7.93
C ALA A 297 20.74 2.81 -7.72
N GLN A 298 20.00 2.41 -8.76
CA GLN A 298 18.64 1.88 -8.63
C GLN A 298 18.62 0.43 -8.12
N GLN A 299 19.61 -0.39 -8.51
CA GLN A 299 19.68 -1.83 -8.22
C GLN A 299 20.43 -2.20 -6.93
N SER A 300 20.80 -1.23 -6.10
CA SER A 300 21.52 -1.47 -4.83
C SER A 300 22.92 -2.10 -4.96
N ASN A 301 23.61 -1.87 -6.08
CA ASN A 301 24.87 -2.55 -6.41
C ASN A 301 26.10 -1.63 -6.43
N CYS A 302 26.15 -0.65 -5.52
CA CYS A 302 27.20 0.37 -5.48
C CYS A 302 28.38 -0.06 -4.58
N SER A 303 29.60 0.00 -5.12
CA SER A 303 30.81 -0.49 -4.47
C SER A 303 31.90 0.57 -4.25
N GLY A 304 31.69 1.80 -4.71
CA GLY A 304 32.68 2.87 -4.66
C GLY A 304 32.80 3.56 -3.30
N SER A 305 33.55 4.67 -3.30
CA SER A 305 33.82 5.49 -2.11
C SER A 305 32.54 6.01 -1.45
N THR A 306 32.59 6.19 -0.12
CA THR A 306 31.46 6.72 0.65
C THR A 306 31.48 8.23 0.72
N LEU A 307 30.32 8.86 0.62
CA LEU A 307 30.12 10.29 0.87
C LEU A 307 28.79 10.47 1.61
N ASN A 308 28.79 11.29 2.65
CA ASN A 308 27.54 11.58 3.37
C ASN A 308 26.63 12.47 2.52
N MET A 309 25.36 12.09 2.40
CA MET A 309 24.31 12.88 1.79
C MET A 309 23.99 14.11 2.63
N GLY A 310 23.71 15.23 1.97
CA GLY A 310 23.26 16.45 2.65
C GLY A 310 24.27 16.91 3.71
N ASN A 311 23.81 17.24 4.92
CA ASN A 311 24.57 17.71 6.08
C ASN A 311 24.94 19.21 6.14
N ALA A 312 25.34 19.66 7.33
CA ALA A 312 25.66 21.06 7.62
C ALA A 312 27.07 21.52 7.19
N VAL A 313 27.92 20.61 6.69
CA VAL A 313 29.33 20.87 6.37
C VAL A 313 29.43 21.71 5.09
N ILE A 314 30.07 22.87 5.16
CA ILE A 314 30.14 23.80 4.02
C ILE A 314 31.15 23.36 2.93
N ASN A 315 32.28 22.80 3.35
CA ASN A 315 33.39 22.40 2.47
C ASN A 315 33.30 20.93 2.09
N LYS A 316 32.21 20.52 1.43
CA LYS A 316 32.14 19.19 0.81
C LYS A 316 32.91 19.23 -0.51
N SER A 317 33.63 18.14 -0.80
CA SER A 317 34.39 17.97 -2.02
C SER A 317 34.23 16.55 -2.54
N GLY A 318 34.16 16.39 -3.86
CA GLY A 318 34.12 15.12 -4.57
C GLY A 318 34.49 15.35 -6.03
N THR A 319 35.03 14.33 -6.71
CA THR A 319 35.23 14.39 -8.16
C THR A 319 33.89 14.43 -8.88
N PHE A 320 33.84 15.12 -10.00
CA PHE A 320 32.70 15.17 -10.92
C PHE A 320 32.23 13.74 -11.29
N ASP A 321 30.92 13.58 -11.46
CA ASP A 321 30.21 12.35 -11.89
C ASP A 321 30.03 11.26 -10.82
N LYS A 322 29.76 11.62 -9.56
CA LYS A 322 29.39 10.63 -8.54
C LYS A 322 27.87 10.47 -8.45
N ILE A 323 27.39 9.35 -8.96
CA ILE A 323 26.07 8.82 -8.61
C ILE A 323 26.23 8.07 -7.29
N ILE A 324 25.40 8.39 -6.30
CA ILE A 324 25.59 7.90 -4.93
C ILE A 324 24.28 7.34 -4.42
N ARG A 325 24.26 6.04 -4.12
CA ARG A 325 23.09 5.41 -3.49
C ARG A 325 23.21 5.49 -1.97
N THR A 326 22.12 5.89 -1.33
CA THR A 326 21.97 5.84 0.13
C THR A 326 20.80 4.92 0.45
N ASP A 327 21.00 3.88 1.26
CA ASP A 327 19.90 3.02 1.74
C ASP A 327 19.47 3.50 3.12
N GLU A 328 18.20 3.83 3.31
CA GLU A 328 17.68 4.21 4.63
C GLU A 328 17.72 3.06 5.62
N ASP A 329 17.47 1.83 5.17
CA ASP A 329 17.34 0.65 6.02
C ASP A 329 18.66 0.12 6.59
N LYS A 330 19.80 0.42 5.95
CA LYS A 330 21.13 -0.03 6.41
C LYS A 330 21.74 0.87 7.51
N ASN A 331 21.15 2.04 7.76
CA ASN A 331 21.65 3.03 8.72
C ASN A 331 20.69 3.30 9.90
N ARG A 332 19.68 2.44 10.12
CA ARG A 332 18.74 2.57 11.25
C ARG A 332 19.35 2.06 12.56
N ILE A 333 19.68 2.98 13.46
CA ILE A 333 19.60 2.73 14.92
C ILE A 333 18.22 3.22 15.36
N ASN A 334 17.39 2.25 15.75
CA ASN A 334 16.17 2.33 16.57
C ASN A 334 15.18 3.46 16.26
N PHE A 335 14.13 3.14 15.50
CA PHE A 335 12.77 3.10 16.04
C PHE A 335 11.98 2.04 15.25
N HIS A 336 11.32 1.14 16.00
CA HIS A 336 10.45 0.03 15.60
C HIS A 336 11.06 -1.32 15.21
N VAL A 337 10.43 -2.34 15.80
CA VAL A 337 10.82 -3.73 16.02
C VAL A 337 10.38 -4.60 14.83
N PRO A 338 11.20 -5.51 14.27
CA PRO A 338 10.74 -6.50 13.31
C PRO A 338 10.54 -7.86 13.98
N PHE A 339 9.36 -8.46 13.81
CA PHE A 339 9.18 -9.91 13.90
C PHE A 339 8.59 -10.40 12.56
N ARG A 340 9.35 -11.22 11.84
CA ARG A 340 8.86 -12.15 10.81
C ARG A 340 9.25 -13.55 11.27
N LEU A 341 8.27 -14.44 11.40
CA LEU A 341 8.49 -15.88 11.46
C LEU A 341 7.67 -16.52 10.34
N SER A 342 8.36 -17.29 9.52
CA SER A 342 7.83 -18.10 8.43
C SER A 342 8.09 -19.57 8.74
N GLY A 343 7.12 -20.44 8.47
CA GLY A 343 7.35 -21.85 8.18
C GLY A 343 6.44 -22.80 8.95
N LEU A 344 5.54 -23.50 8.24
CA LEU A 344 5.43 -24.96 8.18
C LEU A 344 4.09 -25.37 7.55
N SER A 345 4.16 -26.39 6.70
CA SER A 345 3.08 -27.00 5.92
C SER A 345 2.99 -28.49 6.25
N TYR A 346 1.78 -29.07 6.34
CA TYR A 346 1.52 -30.53 6.25
C TYR A 346 0.01 -30.74 5.94
N MET A 347 -0.40 -31.22 4.75
CA MET A 347 -0.59 -32.62 4.27
C MET A 347 -1.51 -33.53 5.12
N GLY A 348 -2.64 -34.01 4.56
CA GLY A 348 -3.22 -35.32 4.94
C GLY A 348 -4.73 -35.61 4.79
N ASP A 349 -5.22 -35.82 3.56
CA ASP A 349 -6.16 -36.88 3.08
C ASP A 349 -7.56 -37.23 3.72
N LYS A 350 -8.59 -37.07 2.86
CA LYS A 350 -9.66 -38.02 2.41
C LYS A 350 -10.87 -38.44 3.29
N LYS A 351 -12.03 -38.04 2.70
CA LYS A 351 -13.27 -38.82 2.39
C LYS A 351 -14.44 -38.86 3.40
N ARG A 352 -15.54 -38.26 2.90
CA ARG A 352 -16.93 -38.78 2.74
C ARG A 352 -18.02 -38.32 3.72
N LYS A 353 -19.05 -37.74 3.07
CA LYS A 353 -20.50 -37.81 3.33
C LYS A 353 -21.07 -36.94 4.46
N ARG A 354 -21.88 -35.94 4.05
CA ARG A 354 -23.05 -35.46 4.81
C ARG A 354 -24.01 -36.65 5.04
N PRO A 355 -24.74 -36.78 6.17
CA PRO A 355 -25.72 -35.75 6.59
C PRO A 355 -26.06 -35.63 8.11
N LEU A 356 -26.88 -34.61 8.43
CA LEU A 356 -27.84 -34.49 9.54
C LEU A 356 -27.36 -34.12 10.98
N CYS A 357 -28.32 -33.54 11.71
CA CYS A 357 -28.24 -32.65 12.88
C CYS A 357 -27.80 -33.26 14.22
N SER A 358 -27.31 -32.36 15.10
CA SER A 358 -27.14 -32.40 16.58
C SER A 358 -26.17 -33.42 17.22
N GLY A 359 -25.12 -32.88 17.88
CA GLY A 359 -24.39 -33.54 18.98
C GLY A 359 -22.91 -33.85 18.74
N HIS A 360 -22.00 -32.99 19.26
CA HIS A 360 -20.59 -33.27 19.62
C HIS A 360 -19.74 -33.99 18.54
N ALA A 361 -19.37 -33.26 17.48
CA ALA A 361 -18.63 -33.80 16.34
C ALA A 361 -17.10 -33.86 16.57
N ILE A 362 -16.46 -34.92 16.07
CA ILE A 362 -15.00 -34.99 15.89
C ILE A 362 -14.64 -34.11 14.67
N PRO A 363 -13.67 -33.19 14.77
CA PRO A 363 -13.22 -32.39 13.64
C PRO A 363 -12.74 -33.28 12.49
N THR A 364 -13.37 -33.19 11.32
CA THR A 364 -13.10 -34.08 10.18
C THR A 364 -12.05 -33.55 9.21
N VAL A 365 -11.66 -32.28 9.34
CA VAL A 365 -10.69 -31.59 8.49
C VAL A 365 -9.46 -31.25 9.33
N PRO A 366 -8.25 -31.75 8.99
CA PRO A 366 -7.02 -31.38 9.68
C PRO A 366 -6.78 -29.86 9.69
N GLY A 367 -6.62 -29.28 10.88
CA GLY A 367 -6.38 -27.85 11.08
C GLY A 367 -7.64 -26.98 11.14
N ASP A 368 -8.83 -27.54 10.92
CA ASP A 368 -10.09 -26.82 11.05
C ASP A 368 -10.61 -26.90 12.49
N ASN A 369 -10.55 -25.76 13.17
CA ASN A 369 -11.09 -25.60 14.52
C ASN A 369 -12.26 -24.61 14.57
N SER A 370 -12.90 -24.33 13.42
CA SER A 370 -14.02 -23.36 13.31
C SER A 370 -15.24 -23.69 14.19
N HIS A 371 -15.29 -24.89 14.77
CA HIS A 371 -16.34 -25.36 15.68
C HIS A 371 -15.89 -25.43 17.15
N TYR A 372 -14.67 -24.99 17.47
CA TYR A 372 -14.16 -25.03 18.84
C TYR A 372 -14.89 -24.05 19.75
N VAL A 373 -15.34 -24.56 20.90
CA VAL A 373 -15.93 -23.82 22.01
C VAL A 373 -15.26 -24.29 23.29
N GLU A 374 -14.60 -23.38 24.00
CA GLU A 374 -13.91 -23.64 25.26
C GLU A 374 -14.89 -24.25 26.29
N GLY A 375 -14.49 -25.37 26.90
CA GLY A 375 -15.30 -26.11 27.88
C GLY A 375 -16.39 -27.03 27.31
N GLU A 376 -16.73 -26.92 26.02
CA GLU A 376 -17.72 -27.78 25.36
C GLU A 376 -17.09 -28.75 24.35
N SER A 377 -16.03 -28.30 23.68
CA SER A 377 -15.35 -29.06 22.63
C SER A 377 -14.42 -30.12 23.20
N ARG A 378 -14.63 -31.38 22.80
CA ARG A 378 -13.77 -32.50 23.21
C ARG A 378 -12.47 -32.60 22.42
N TYR A 379 -12.49 -32.23 21.14
CA TYR A 379 -11.35 -32.41 20.23
C TYR A 379 -10.98 -31.09 19.55
N ILE A 380 -9.68 -30.85 19.39
CA ILE A 380 -9.14 -29.68 18.68
C ILE A 380 -7.87 -30.07 17.92
N TRP A 381 -7.63 -29.48 16.75
CA TRP A 381 -6.37 -29.61 16.03
C TRP A 381 -5.34 -28.61 16.58
N MET A 382 -4.25 -29.08 17.18
CA MET A 382 -3.13 -28.25 17.62
C MET A 382 -1.86 -28.60 16.83
N PRO A 383 -1.00 -27.64 16.49
CA PRO A 383 0.32 -27.95 15.95
C PRO A 383 1.19 -28.61 17.03
N ASP A 384 1.97 -29.62 16.65
CA ASP A 384 3.04 -30.15 17.49
C ASP A 384 4.27 -29.21 17.51
N GLY A 385 5.32 -29.59 18.23
CA GLY A 385 6.56 -28.81 18.33
C GLY A 385 7.32 -28.63 17.00
N GLU A 386 6.90 -29.29 15.92
CA GLU A 386 7.41 -29.17 14.55
C GLU A 386 6.39 -28.53 13.60
N GLY A 387 5.28 -27.98 14.11
CA GLY A 387 4.24 -27.31 13.33
C GLY A 387 3.30 -28.24 12.56
N LYS A 388 3.29 -29.55 12.84
CA LYS A 388 2.36 -30.51 12.20
C LYS A 388 1.03 -30.55 12.93
N PRO A 389 -0.12 -30.57 12.23
CA PRO A 389 -1.43 -30.63 12.86
C PRO A 389 -1.63 -31.98 13.56
N MET A 390 -1.95 -31.94 14.85
CA MET A 390 -2.26 -33.09 15.69
C MET A 390 -3.64 -32.91 16.32
N LEU A 391 -4.47 -33.96 16.28
CA LEU A 391 -5.76 -33.95 16.96
C LEU A 391 -5.56 -34.21 18.45
N VAL A 392 -6.02 -33.30 19.29
CA VAL A 392 -5.91 -33.33 20.75
C VAL A 392 -7.27 -33.60 21.37
N ASP A 393 -7.36 -34.60 22.26
CA ASP A 393 -8.53 -34.82 23.13
C ASP A 393 -8.37 -33.99 24.42
N LEU A 394 -9.16 -32.94 24.55
CA LEU A 394 -9.17 -32.03 25.69
C LEU A 394 -9.78 -32.67 26.95
N HIS A 395 -10.49 -33.80 26.81
CA HIS A 395 -11.11 -34.54 27.91
C HIS A 395 -10.41 -35.88 28.19
N ALA A 396 -9.19 -36.07 27.69
CA ALA A 396 -8.42 -37.29 27.97
C ALA A 396 -8.13 -37.43 29.49
N PRO A 397 -8.20 -38.65 30.05
CA PRO A 397 -7.90 -38.88 31.46
C PRO A 397 -6.47 -38.45 31.79
N VAL A 398 -6.31 -37.79 32.93
CA VAL A 398 -5.04 -37.30 33.44
C VAL A 398 -4.22 -38.48 34.00
N ASP A 399 -2.95 -38.57 33.61
CA ASP A 399 -2.02 -39.57 34.17
C ASP A 399 -1.42 -39.05 35.49
N GLU A 400 -2.11 -39.35 36.60
CA GLU A 400 -1.70 -38.96 37.95
C GLU A 400 -0.37 -39.58 38.39
N ALA A 401 -0.01 -40.77 37.87
CA ALA A 401 1.26 -41.41 38.18
C ALA A 401 2.43 -40.69 37.49
N LEU A 402 2.23 -40.21 36.26
CA LEU A 402 3.21 -39.39 35.55
C LEU A 402 3.34 -38.00 36.19
N LEU A 403 2.23 -37.34 36.56
CA LEU A 403 2.25 -36.04 37.23
C LEU A 403 3.01 -36.09 38.57
N SER A 404 2.75 -37.11 39.39
CA SER A 404 3.40 -37.28 40.70
C SER A 404 4.88 -37.64 40.59
N SER A 405 5.28 -38.41 39.57
CA SER A 405 6.69 -38.82 39.38
C SER A 405 7.54 -37.83 38.58
N ARG A 406 6.92 -36.94 37.79
CA ARG A 406 7.60 -36.04 36.83
C ARG A 406 7.25 -34.56 36.99
N ASN A 407 6.90 -34.09 38.18
CA ASN A 407 6.48 -32.71 38.51
C ASN A 407 7.47 -31.56 38.26
N GLY A 408 8.52 -31.72 37.45
CA GLY A 408 9.55 -30.71 37.18
C GLY A 408 10.93 -31.01 37.80
N ALA A 409 11.02 -31.98 38.72
CA ALA A 409 12.31 -32.42 39.29
C ALA A 409 13.29 -33.04 38.27
N ASN A 410 12.79 -33.47 37.11
CA ASN A 410 13.57 -34.10 36.03
C ASN A 410 13.86 -33.15 34.86
N ASN A 411 13.56 -31.85 35.00
CA ASN A 411 13.88 -30.86 33.98
C ASN A 411 15.40 -30.84 33.75
N GLN A 412 15.81 -30.80 32.49
CA GLN A 412 17.22 -30.60 32.14
C GLN A 412 17.45 -29.13 31.78
N TYR A 413 18.52 -28.54 32.32
CA TYR A 413 18.86 -27.14 32.08
C TYR A 413 20.11 -27.07 31.20
N TRP A 414 19.90 -26.78 29.91
CA TRP A 414 20.94 -26.81 28.88
C TRP A 414 21.54 -25.42 28.70
N LEU A 415 22.79 -25.23 29.14
CA LEU A 415 23.50 -23.96 29.02
C LEU A 415 24.22 -23.83 27.68
N PHE A 416 23.93 -22.74 26.99
CA PHE A 416 24.63 -22.25 25.81
C PHE A 416 25.21 -20.86 26.09
N THR A 417 26.42 -20.64 25.57
CA THR A 417 27.12 -19.35 25.56
C THR A 417 27.82 -19.20 24.21
N ARG A 418 28.42 -18.03 23.94
CA ARG A 418 29.18 -17.81 22.69
C ARG A 418 30.30 -18.83 22.47
N SER A 419 30.87 -19.41 23.52
CA SER A 419 31.93 -20.41 23.45
C SER A 419 31.43 -21.85 23.26
N ASN A 420 30.13 -22.12 23.40
CA ASN A 420 29.55 -23.46 23.23
C ASN A 420 28.17 -23.42 22.53
N GLN A 421 28.06 -22.66 21.44
CA GLN A 421 26.79 -22.43 20.72
C GLN A 421 26.15 -23.73 20.17
N ASN A 422 26.96 -24.74 19.87
CA ASN A 422 26.51 -25.99 19.24
C ASN A 422 26.47 -27.20 20.19
N SER A 423 26.86 -27.03 21.46
CA SER A 423 26.93 -28.14 22.42
C SER A 423 26.59 -27.65 23.83
N ALA A 424 25.43 -28.07 24.34
CA ALA A 424 24.95 -27.67 25.64
C ALA A 424 25.79 -28.25 26.78
N GLN A 425 26.00 -27.45 27.83
CA GLN A 425 26.48 -27.94 29.12
C GLN A 425 25.29 -28.09 30.07
N ILE A 426 25.15 -29.23 30.73
CA ILE A 426 23.99 -29.50 31.60
C ILE A 426 24.23 -28.90 32.99
N LEU A 427 23.30 -28.06 33.43
CA LEU A 427 23.25 -27.56 34.80
C LEU A 427 22.29 -28.43 35.62
N THR A 428 22.70 -28.79 36.84
CA THR A 428 21.91 -29.63 37.75
C THR A 428 21.56 -28.83 39.00
N HIS A 429 20.28 -28.72 39.30
CA HIS A 429 19.79 -28.05 40.51
C HIS A 429 20.41 -28.70 41.76
N GLY A 430 20.98 -27.90 42.65
CA GLY A 430 21.60 -28.35 43.89
C GLY A 430 23.07 -28.77 43.74
N ASN A 431 23.59 -28.86 42.52
CA ASN A 431 24.98 -29.23 42.26
C ASN A 431 25.78 -28.02 41.75
N ILE A 432 26.40 -27.27 42.66
CA ILE A 432 27.18 -26.07 42.27
C ILE A 432 28.37 -26.41 41.36
N ASN A 433 28.89 -27.64 41.42
CA ASN A 433 30.00 -28.06 40.56
C ASN A 433 29.60 -28.16 39.09
N SER A 434 28.33 -28.46 38.77
CA SER A 434 27.87 -28.43 37.37
C SER A 434 27.91 -27.02 36.79
N VAL A 435 27.71 -26.00 37.63
CA VAL A 435 27.79 -24.59 37.21
C VAL A 435 29.24 -24.13 37.11
N LYS A 436 30.06 -24.44 38.11
CA LYS A 436 31.50 -24.08 38.13
C LYS A 436 32.30 -24.71 36.98
N ASN A 437 31.90 -25.91 36.54
CA ASN A 437 32.52 -26.61 35.41
C ASN A 437 31.88 -26.26 34.07
N SER A 438 30.97 -25.28 34.03
CA SER A 438 30.32 -24.79 32.82
C SER A 438 30.85 -23.41 32.41
N ASN A 439 30.40 -22.92 31.27
CA ASN A 439 30.71 -21.59 30.75
C ASN A 439 29.83 -20.49 31.38
N TYR A 440 29.07 -20.80 32.43
CA TYR A 440 28.18 -19.84 33.08
C TYR A 440 28.96 -18.67 33.68
N ALA A 441 28.57 -17.45 33.31
CA ALA A 441 29.21 -16.23 33.79
C ALA A 441 28.20 -15.31 34.48
N SER A 442 28.33 -15.15 35.79
CA SER A 442 27.36 -14.42 36.64
C SER A 442 27.21 -12.93 36.33
N ASN A 443 28.21 -12.33 35.69
CA ASN A 443 28.18 -10.94 35.23
C ASN A 443 27.43 -10.74 33.91
N LYS A 444 27.04 -11.81 33.21
CA LYS A 444 26.32 -11.74 31.93
C LYS A 444 24.80 -11.85 32.14
N ALA A 445 24.04 -11.29 31.20
CA ALA A 445 22.60 -11.42 31.18
C ALA A 445 22.18 -12.89 31.08
N LEU A 446 21.03 -13.24 31.70
CA LEU A 446 20.50 -14.60 31.70
C LEU A 446 19.22 -14.66 30.87
N LYS A 447 19.24 -15.44 29.81
CA LYS A 447 18.09 -15.74 28.95
C LYS A 447 17.65 -17.17 29.21
N VAL A 448 16.37 -17.40 29.45
CA VAL A 448 15.83 -18.74 29.72
C VAL A 448 14.72 -19.03 28.71
N ILE A 449 14.81 -20.17 28.02
CA ILE A 449 13.87 -20.57 26.96
C ILE A 449 13.16 -21.86 27.39
N VAL A 450 11.83 -21.88 27.30
CA VAL A 450 11.00 -23.05 27.62
C VAL A 450 10.12 -23.44 26.43
N HIS A 451 10.23 -24.68 25.97
CA HIS A 451 9.48 -25.18 24.83
C HIS A 451 8.03 -25.55 25.18
N GLY A 452 7.19 -25.74 24.16
CA GLY A 452 5.77 -26.10 24.29
C GLY A 452 5.47 -27.60 24.25
N LEU A 453 4.19 -27.93 24.03
CA LEU A 453 3.65 -29.29 23.87
C LEU A 453 4.34 -30.04 22.73
N ASN A 454 4.58 -31.35 22.90
CA ASN A 454 5.21 -32.24 21.91
C ASN A 454 6.49 -31.66 21.28
N SER A 455 7.29 -30.99 22.10
CA SER A 455 8.58 -30.41 21.73
C SER A 455 9.67 -30.83 22.73
N ASN A 456 10.92 -30.44 22.48
CA ASN A 456 12.07 -30.71 23.35
C ASN A 456 13.13 -29.59 23.26
N GLY A 457 14.13 -29.60 24.15
CA GLY A 457 15.16 -28.56 24.23
C GLY A 457 16.00 -28.38 22.94
N GLY A 458 16.11 -29.42 22.11
CA GLY A 458 16.84 -29.40 20.85
C GLY A 458 16.02 -28.95 19.63
N ALA A 459 14.75 -28.59 19.80
CA ALA A 459 13.90 -28.18 18.68
C ALA A 459 14.48 -26.98 17.91
N ALA A 460 14.20 -26.92 16.60
CA ALA A 460 14.73 -25.88 15.70
C ALA A 460 14.40 -24.46 16.19
N VAL A 461 13.21 -24.26 16.75
CA VAL A 461 12.78 -22.97 17.32
C VAL A 461 13.67 -22.54 18.49
N ASN A 462 13.98 -23.44 19.44
CA ASN A 462 14.84 -23.14 20.57
C ASN A 462 16.28 -22.85 20.13
N THR A 463 16.75 -23.57 19.11
CA THR A 463 18.08 -23.36 18.52
C THR A 463 18.18 -22.00 17.83
N ALA A 464 17.14 -21.60 17.09
CA ALA A 464 17.07 -20.30 16.42
C ALA A 464 17.05 -19.15 17.43
N ILE A 465 16.22 -19.24 18.48
CA ILE A 465 16.16 -18.21 19.54
C ILE A 465 17.49 -18.11 20.29
N THR A 466 18.11 -19.26 20.61
CA THR A 466 19.43 -19.31 21.25
C THR A 466 20.49 -18.63 20.38
N SER A 467 20.53 -18.97 19.09
CA SER A 467 21.48 -18.37 18.13
C SER A 467 21.28 -16.86 17.99
N ALA A 468 20.02 -16.41 17.94
CA ALA A 468 19.69 -15.00 17.87
C ALA A 468 20.19 -14.22 19.09
N PHE A 469 19.95 -14.73 20.31
CA PHE A 469 20.44 -14.08 21.53
C PHE A 469 21.97 -13.99 21.56
N LEU A 470 22.66 -15.07 21.20
CA LEU A 470 24.12 -15.12 21.24
C LEU A 470 24.77 -14.25 20.14
N ALA A 471 24.09 -14.08 18.99
CA ALA A 471 24.51 -13.18 17.92
C ALA A 471 24.47 -11.71 18.35
N VAL A 472 23.42 -11.30 19.06
CA VAL A 472 23.23 -9.89 19.45
C VAL A 472 23.91 -9.53 20.77
N GLN A 473 24.07 -10.47 21.70
CA GLN A 473 24.61 -10.20 23.03
C GLN A 473 25.46 -11.37 23.56
N ASP A 474 26.57 -11.04 24.23
CA ASP A 474 27.31 -12.04 25.02
C ASP A 474 26.55 -12.32 26.33
N CYS A 475 25.80 -13.43 26.37
CA CYS A 475 24.90 -13.77 27.47
C CYS A 475 24.92 -15.27 27.80
N ASN A 476 24.35 -15.64 28.95
CA ASN A 476 24.03 -17.03 29.27
C ASN A 476 22.63 -17.35 28.73
N VAL A 477 22.50 -18.40 27.92
CA VAL A 477 21.20 -18.91 27.46
C VAL A 477 20.97 -20.29 28.05
N ILE A 478 19.90 -20.45 28.83
CA ILE A 478 19.48 -21.75 29.39
C ILE A 478 18.22 -22.20 28.67
N VAL A 479 18.28 -23.33 27.96
CA VAL A 479 17.09 -24.00 27.42
C VAL A 479 16.62 -25.04 28.44
N VAL A 480 15.34 -24.99 28.80
CA VAL A 480 14.70 -25.92 29.74
C VAL A 480 14.04 -27.03 28.94
N ASP A 481 14.55 -28.25 29.08
CA ASP A 481 13.96 -29.44 28.47
C ASP A 481 13.10 -30.19 29.50
N TRP A 482 11.78 -30.15 29.27
CA TRP A 482 10.77 -30.81 30.10
C TRP A 482 9.98 -31.86 29.30
N ARG A 483 10.59 -32.41 28.23
CA ARG A 483 9.98 -33.34 27.26
C ARG A 483 9.22 -34.53 27.88
N GLN A 484 9.60 -34.95 29.10
CA GLN A 484 8.95 -36.08 29.78
C GLN A 484 7.48 -35.79 30.13
N LEU A 485 7.14 -34.54 30.44
CA LEU A 485 5.75 -34.10 30.61
C LEU A 485 5.20 -33.46 29.33
N ALA A 486 6.02 -32.68 28.62
CA ALA A 486 5.56 -31.99 27.41
C ALA A 486 5.15 -32.93 26.27
N GLY A 487 5.71 -34.15 26.23
CA GLY A 487 5.38 -35.20 25.25
C GLY A 487 4.22 -36.11 25.66
N SER A 488 3.54 -35.82 26.77
CA SER A 488 2.35 -36.56 27.22
C SER A 488 1.07 -36.00 26.60
N LEU A 489 -0.09 -36.61 26.90
CA LEU A 489 -1.39 -36.07 26.48
C LEU A 489 -1.58 -34.64 26.98
N TYR A 490 -2.29 -33.81 26.20
CA TYR A 490 -2.46 -32.39 26.49
C TYR A 490 -2.97 -32.12 27.91
N THR A 491 -3.96 -32.89 28.37
CA THR A 491 -4.51 -32.75 29.72
C THR A 491 -3.45 -33.01 30.80
N THR A 492 -2.65 -34.07 30.67
CA THR A 492 -1.53 -34.36 31.58
C THR A 492 -0.43 -33.29 31.51
N ALA A 493 -0.01 -32.87 30.31
CA ALA A 493 1.01 -31.86 30.13
C ALA A 493 0.58 -30.48 30.69
N SER A 494 -0.67 -30.08 30.42
CA SER A 494 -1.30 -28.85 30.90
C SER A 494 -1.39 -28.83 32.44
N ASN A 495 -1.87 -29.91 33.05
CA ASN A 495 -1.92 -30.03 34.52
C ASN A 495 -0.52 -30.05 35.17
N GLY A 496 0.52 -30.45 34.43
CA GLY A 496 1.91 -30.44 34.90
C GLY A 496 2.60 -29.07 34.91
N VAL A 497 2.07 -28.08 34.18
CA VAL A 497 2.70 -26.75 34.02
C VAL A 497 3.01 -26.06 35.36
N PRO A 498 2.10 -26.02 36.36
CA PRO A 498 2.39 -25.38 37.65
C PRO A 498 3.61 -25.99 38.35
N GLY A 499 3.73 -27.32 38.38
CA GLY A 499 4.87 -28.01 38.98
C GLY A 499 6.18 -27.69 38.25
N VAL A 500 6.18 -27.79 36.91
CA VAL A 500 7.36 -27.48 36.08
C VAL A 500 7.81 -26.04 36.27
N GLY A 501 6.88 -25.09 36.31
CA GLY A 501 7.16 -23.67 36.55
C GLY A 501 7.71 -23.41 37.95
N GLN A 502 7.15 -24.02 38.99
CA GLN A 502 7.65 -23.93 40.36
C GLN A 502 9.10 -24.43 40.48
N HIS A 503 9.39 -25.60 39.90
CA HIS A 503 10.75 -26.15 39.90
C HIS A 503 11.74 -25.27 39.11
N LEU A 504 11.31 -24.66 38.01
CA LEU A 504 12.13 -23.69 37.28
C LEU A 504 12.41 -22.42 38.12
N GLY A 505 11.40 -21.86 38.79
CA GLY A 505 11.56 -20.71 39.68
C GLY A 505 12.53 -20.99 40.84
N ASN A 506 12.43 -22.19 41.43
CA ASN A 506 13.35 -22.67 42.48
C ASN A 506 14.78 -22.83 41.94
N PHE A 507 14.94 -23.42 40.75
CA PHE A 507 16.24 -23.55 40.11
C PHE A 507 16.89 -22.19 39.83
N LEU A 508 16.14 -21.23 39.27
CA LEU A 508 16.67 -19.87 38.99
C LEU A 508 17.07 -19.13 40.26
N THR A 509 16.27 -19.27 41.32
CA THR A 509 16.59 -18.76 42.66
C THR A 509 17.88 -19.38 43.20
N TRP A 510 17.99 -20.71 43.15
CA TRP A 510 19.19 -21.41 43.59
C TRP A 510 20.42 -21.00 42.76
N LEU A 511 20.29 -20.94 41.43
CA LEU A 511 21.38 -20.59 40.51
C LEU A 511 21.90 -19.19 40.82
N ILE A 512 21.02 -18.19 40.90
CA ILE A 512 21.42 -16.79 41.15
C ILE A 512 22.01 -16.64 42.56
N ASN A 513 21.47 -17.32 43.57
CA ASN A 513 21.97 -17.22 44.95
C ASN A 513 23.34 -17.90 45.14
N ASN A 514 23.63 -18.98 44.40
CA ASN A 514 24.85 -19.79 44.62
C ASN A 514 25.94 -19.55 43.57
N ALA A 515 25.58 -19.19 42.33
CA ALA A 515 26.52 -18.93 41.24
C ALA A 515 26.63 -17.44 40.89
N GLY A 516 25.74 -16.59 41.43
CA GLY A 516 25.67 -15.17 41.13
C GLY A 516 24.87 -14.86 39.87
N GLY A 517 24.24 -13.69 39.82
CA GLY A 517 23.42 -13.21 38.71
C GLY A 517 22.63 -11.97 39.12
N ASN A 518 21.92 -11.35 38.18
CA ASN A 518 21.10 -10.17 38.46
C ASN A 518 19.70 -10.34 37.86
N TRP A 519 18.67 -10.32 38.70
CA TRP A 519 17.26 -10.39 38.31
C TRP A 519 16.85 -9.28 37.32
N ASN A 520 17.51 -8.12 37.36
CA ASN A 520 17.33 -7.02 36.39
C ASN A 520 17.78 -7.37 34.97
N ASN A 521 18.49 -8.48 34.78
CA ASN A 521 18.99 -8.96 33.49
C ASN A 521 18.48 -10.38 33.17
N VAL A 522 17.42 -10.83 33.85
CA VAL A 522 16.78 -12.12 33.59
C VAL A 522 15.61 -11.94 32.62
N HIS A 523 15.65 -12.66 31.52
CA HIS A 523 14.58 -12.71 30.51
C HIS A 523 14.11 -14.13 30.33
N LEU A 524 12.86 -14.42 30.68
CA LEU A 524 12.23 -15.71 30.46
C LEU A 524 11.41 -15.67 29.16
N VAL A 525 11.53 -16.69 28.32
CA VAL A 525 10.82 -16.82 27.05
C VAL A 525 10.19 -18.21 27.01
N GLY A 526 8.88 -18.29 26.81
CA GLY A 526 8.18 -19.57 26.72
C GLY A 526 7.26 -19.62 25.51
N HIS A 527 7.18 -20.77 24.83
CA HIS A 527 6.29 -20.99 23.69
C HIS A 527 5.14 -21.96 24.01
N SER A 528 3.89 -21.68 23.60
CA SER A 528 2.73 -22.54 23.88
C SER A 528 2.57 -22.79 25.40
N LEU A 529 2.40 -24.05 25.86
CA LEU A 529 2.38 -24.39 27.30
C LEU A 529 3.63 -23.89 28.05
N GLY A 530 4.77 -23.76 27.35
CA GLY A 530 6.01 -23.19 27.91
C GLY A 530 5.87 -21.73 28.32
N ALA A 531 4.97 -20.96 27.68
CA ALA A 531 4.66 -19.58 28.07
C ALA A 531 4.04 -19.51 29.49
N HIS A 532 3.20 -20.49 29.83
CA HIS A 532 2.62 -20.60 31.17
C HIS A 532 3.65 -21.11 32.18
N VAL A 533 4.55 -22.02 31.79
CA VAL A 533 5.68 -22.45 32.63
C VAL A 533 6.55 -21.26 33.05
N VAL A 534 6.94 -20.38 32.11
CA VAL A 534 7.73 -19.18 32.46
C VAL A 534 6.92 -18.17 33.28
N GLY A 535 5.60 -18.12 33.07
CA GLY A 535 4.69 -17.32 33.89
C GLY A 535 4.70 -17.74 35.37
N VAL A 536 4.51 -19.04 35.61
CA VAL A 536 4.57 -19.63 36.95
C VAL A 536 5.96 -19.48 37.56
N ALA A 537 7.02 -19.72 36.78
CA ALA A 537 8.40 -19.61 37.25
C ALA A 537 8.77 -18.19 37.69
N GLY A 538 8.34 -17.17 36.95
CA GLY A 538 8.58 -15.78 37.30
C GLY A 538 7.89 -15.35 38.60
N ARG A 539 6.70 -15.92 38.90
CA ARG A 539 5.97 -15.69 40.16
C ARG A 539 6.53 -16.45 41.37
N HIS A 540 7.18 -17.59 41.14
CA HIS A 540 7.75 -18.44 42.21
C HIS A 540 9.23 -18.17 42.49
N ALA A 541 9.93 -17.48 41.60
CA ALA A 541 11.30 -17.05 41.83
C ALA A 541 11.38 -16.05 43.00
N SER A 542 12.46 -16.12 43.80
CA SER A 542 12.73 -15.20 44.91
C SER A 542 12.98 -13.75 44.48
N GLY A 543 13.27 -13.52 43.20
CA GLY A 543 13.37 -12.19 42.60
C GLY A 543 12.57 -12.10 41.32
N THR A 544 12.10 -10.89 40.99
CA THR A 544 11.27 -10.65 39.80
C THR A 544 12.14 -10.54 38.54
N PRO A 545 11.96 -11.41 37.53
CA PRO A 545 12.65 -11.28 36.25
C PRO A 545 12.37 -9.92 35.60
N SER A 546 13.39 -9.34 34.96
CA SER A 546 13.22 -8.07 34.23
C SER A 546 12.22 -8.15 33.08
N ARG A 547 12.14 -9.31 32.42
CA ARG A 547 11.26 -9.52 31.26
C ARG A 547 10.75 -10.95 31.20
N VAL A 548 9.48 -11.11 30.86
CA VAL A 548 8.89 -12.41 30.53
C VAL A 548 8.16 -12.28 29.19
N THR A 549 8.45 -13.18 28.25
CA THR A 549 7.85 -13.19 26.91
C THR A 549 7.12 -14.51 26.70
N GLY A 550 5.81 -14.44 26.46
CA GLY A 550 5.02 -15.57 25.98
C GLY A 550 4.93 -15.54 24.45
N LEU A 551 5.41 -16.59 23.79
CA LEU A 551 5.24 -16.81 22.36
C LEU A 551 4.05 -17.76 22.18
N ASP A 552 2.97 -17.26 21.60
CA ASP A 552 1.71 -17.97 21.37
C ASP A 552 1.24 -18.77 22.59
N PRO A 553 0.95 -18.11 23.74
CA PRO A 553 0.55 -18.80 24.96
C PRO A 553 -0.70 -19.66 24.71
N ALA A 554 -0.70 -20.92 25.16
CA ALA A 554 -1.77 -21.86 24.84
C ALA A 554 -3.13 -21.39 25.40
N GLY A 555 -4.18 -21.39 24.57
CA GLY A 555 -5.54 -21.00 24.95
C GLY A 555 -6.33 -22.07 25.72
N PRO A 556 -6.50 -23.29 25.16
CA PRO A 556 -7.42 -24.29 25.72
C PRO A 556 -7.17 -24.63 27.19
N GLY A 557 -8.14 -24.42 28.08
CA GLY A 557 -8.01 -24.68 29.52
C GLY A 557 -7.16 -23.67 30.31
N TRP A 558 -6.72 -22.58 29.69
CA TRP A 558 -5.88 -21.55 30.31
C TRP A 558 -6.53 -20.16 30.37
N THR A 559 -7.62 -19.93 29.63
CA THR A 559 -8.35 -18.64 29.55
C THR A 559 -8.75 -18.04 30.90
N SER A 560 -9.11 -18.89 31.87
CA SER A 560 -9.48 -18.50 33.25
C SER A 560 -8.60 -19.14 34.32
N ASN A 561 -7.47 -19.74 33.92
CA ASN A 561 -6.59 -20.46 34.83
C ASN A 561 -5.67 -19.52 35.60
N GLY A 562 -5.72 -19.54 36.93
CA GLY A 562 -4.88 -18.68 37.78
C GLY A 562 -3.36 -18.90 37.61
N ASN A 563 -2.95 -20.03 37.02
CA ASN A 563 -1.56 -20.31 36.69
C ASN A 563 -1.13 -19.79 35.31
N ALA A 564 -2.03 -19.21 34.52
CA ALA A 564 -1.70 -18.67 33.20
C ALA A 564 -0.58 -17.60 33.28
N LEU A 565 0.03 -17.32 32.13
CA LEU A 565 0.94 -16.19 32.01
C LEU A 565 0.13 -14.93 32.31
N ASN A 566 0.66 -14.05 33.15
CA ASN A 566 -0.01 -12.80 33.49
C ASN A 566 0.98 -11.69 33.85
N LYS A 567 0.53 -10.44 34.00
CA LYS A 567 1.35 -9.27 34.37
C LYS A 567 2.18 -9.45 35.65
N ALA A 568 1.75 -10.29 36.58
CA ALA A 568 2.52 -10.56 37.80
C ALA A 568 3.75 -11.46 37.57
N SER A 569 3.96 -11.97 36.36
CA SER A 569 5.02 -12.94 36.04
C SER A 569 6.41 -12.32 35.92
N GLY A 570 6.52 -11.00 35.77
CA GLY A 570 7.79 -10.30 35.66
C GLY A 570 7.60 -8.79 35.84
N ARG A 571 8.68 -8.01 35.71
CA ARG A 571 8.58 -6.54 35.75
C ARG A 571 8.03 -5.94 34.46
N TYR A 572 8.24 -6.64 33.35
CA TYR A 572 7.65 -6.35 32.06
C TYR A 572 7.31 -7.68 31.41
N VAL A 573 6.02 -7.94 31.23
CA VAL A 573 5.51 -9.14 30.59
C VAL A 573 5.01 -8.75 29.21
N GLU A 574 5.37 -9.52 28.19
CA GLU A 574 4.78 -9.37 26.87
C GLU A 574 4.30 -10.72 26.34
N ALA A 575 3.27 -10.72 25.53
CA ALA A 575 2.79 -11.89 24.82
C ALA A 575 2.76 -11.58 23.31
N ILE A 576 3.16 -12.53 22.48
CA ILE A 576 3.12 -12.44 21.02
C ILE A 576 2.21 -13.55 20.53
N HIS A 577 1.03 -13.20 20.03
CA HIS A 577 -0.04 -14.09 19.59
C HIS A 577 0.00 -14.24 18.07
N THR A 578 0.51 -15.36 17.58
CA THR A 578 0.57 -15.63 16.13
C THR A 578 -0.70 -16.28 15.59
N ASP A 579 -1.50 -16.91 16.47
CA ASP A 579 -2.84 -17.44 16.20
C ASP A 579 -3.74 -17.26 17.44
N GLY A 580 -4.11 -16.01 17.71
CA GLY A 580 -4.89 -15.64 18.90
C GLY A 580 -6.34 -16.14 18.88
N ASN A 581 -6.82 -16.80 17.82
CA ASN A 581 -8.24 -17.04 17.65
C ASN A 581 -8.76 -18.41 18.08
N ILE A 582 -7.91 -19.44 18.08
CA ILE A 582 -8.37 -20.81 18.37
C ILE A 582 -7.40 -21.61 19.22
N LEU A 583 -6.09 -21.35 19.10
CA LEU A 583 -5.04 -22.09 19.82
C LEU A 583 -4.29 -21.26 20.85
N GLY A 584 -4.26 -19.94 20.66
CA GLY A 584 -3.67 -18.95 21.56
C GLY A 584 -4.67 -18.37 22.58
N LEU A 585 -4.15 -17.83 23.67
CA LEU A 585 -4.95 -17.27 24.77
C LEU A 585 -5.35 -15.81 24.48
N MET A 586 -6.64 -15.57 24.23
CA MET A 586 -7.18 -14.29 23.71
C MET A 586 -7.13 -13.07 24.65
N ASN A 587 -7.06 -13.30 25.96
CA ASN A 587 -7.13 -12.21 26.93
C ASN A 587 -5.83 -11.41 26.91
N ALA A 588 -5.92 -10.09 27.12
CA ALA A 588 -4.75 -9.28 27.41
C ALA A 588 -4.14 -9.77 28.73
N ILE A 589 -3.11 -10.59 28.63
CA ILE A 589 -2.49 -11.25 29.77
C ILE A 589 -1.17 -10.58 30.16
N ALA A 590 -0.60 -9.76 29.29
CA ALA A 590 0.71 -9.17 29.48
C ALA A 590 0.65 -7.64 29.59
N ASP A 591 1.77 -7.00 29.91
CA ASP A 591 1.90 -5.54 29.87
C ASP A 591 1.84 -5.03 28.41
N ALA A 592 2.24 -5.87 27.46
CA ALA A 592 2.04 -5.67 26.03
C ALA A 592 1.67 -7.00 25.33
N ASP A 593 0.53 -7.03 24.64
CA ASP A 593 0.09 -8.15 23.82
C ASP A 593 0.21 -7.76 22.34
N PHE A 594 0.99 -8.52 21.56
CA PHE A 594 1.28 -8.28 20.15
C PHE A 594 0.59 -9.33 19.28
N TYR A 595 -0.21 -8.91 18.30
CA TYR A 595 -0.91 -9.81 17.36
C TYR A 595 -0.36 -9.54 15.94
N PRO A 596 0.68 -10.27 15.48
CA PRO A 596 1.42 -9.93 14.25
C PRO A 596 0.71 -10.38 12.96
N ASN A 597 -0.24 -11.31 13.06
CA ASN A 597 -1.08 -11.74 11.94
C ASN A 597 -2.48 -11.17 12.16
N GLY A 598 -2.93 -10.32 11.24
CA GLY A 598 -4.33 -9.90 11.19
C GLY A 598 -5.24 -11.13 11.17
N VAL A 599 -6.30 -11.09 11.99
CA VAL A 599 -7.23 -12.18 12.22
C VAL A 599 -8.15 -12.36 11.00
N CYS A 600 -8.16 -13.55 10.38
CA CYS A 600 -9.18 -13.92 9.39
C CYS A 600 -10.33 -14.72 10.05
N SER A 601 -11.44 -14.00 10.24
CA SER A 601 -12.88 -14.37 10.26
C SER A 601 -13.46 -15.56 11.06
N GLY A 602 -14.47 -15.22 11.88
CA GLY A 602 -15.55 -16.10 12.35
C GLY A 602 -16.55 -15.29 13.20
N HIS A 603 -17.83 -15.25 12.81
CA HIS A 603 -18.87 -14.37 13.38
C HIS A 603 -18.97 -14.38 14.92
N ALA A 604 -18.40 -13.37 15.61
CA ALA A 604 -18.85 -12.81 16.90
C ALA A 604 -17.90 -11.70 17.38
N LEU A 605 -18.46 -10.55 17.78
CA LEU A 605 -17.83 -9.34 18.38
C LEU A 605 -16.63 -8.76 17.62
N PRO A 606 -16.72 -7.55 17.04
CA PRO A 606 -15.55 -6.88 16.48
C PRO A 606 -14.56 -6.59 17.62
N THR A 607 -13.37 -7.19 17.55
CA THR A 607 -12.39 -7.23 18.65
C THR A 607 -11.44 -6.03 18.65
N VAL A 608 -11.37 -5.29 17.54
CA VAL A 608 -10.52 -4.11 17.38
C VAL A 608 -11.37 -2.85 17.49
N PRO A 609 -11.14 -1.99 18.51
CA PRO A 609 -11.86 -0.73 18.65
C PRO A 609 -11.74 0.14 17.39
N GLY A 610 -12.87 0.38 16.72
CA GLY A 610 -12.94 1.17 15.48
C GLY A 610 -12.86 0.36 14.19
N ASP A 611 -12.70 -0.97 14.25
CA ASP A 611 -12.70 -1.83 13.06
C ASP A 611 -14.13 -2.33 12.75
N ASN A 612 -14.66 -1.86 11.63
CA ASN A 612 -15.97 -2.27 11.10
C ASN A 612 -15.86 -3.05 9.78
N SER A 613 -14.67 -3.56 9.43
CA SER A 613 -14.42 -4.30 8.18
C SER A 613 -15.28 -5.56 7.99
N HIS A 614 -15.92 -6.03 9.07
CA HIS A 614 -16.82 -7.18 9.10
C HIS A 614 -18.31 -6.80 9.22
N TYR A 615 -18.64 -5.51 9.25
CA TYR A 615 -20.02 -5.04 9.39
C TYR A 615 -20.82 -5.30 8.10
N VAL A 616 -21.94 -5.98 8.27
CA VAL A 616 -22.96 -6.21 7.25
C VAL A 616 -24.31 -5.75 7.82
N GLU A 617 -24.92 -4.78 7.15
CA GLU A 617 -26.23 -4.22 7.52
C GLU A 617 -27.29 -5.33 7.60
N GLY A 618 -28.04 -5.39 8.71
CA GLY A 618 -29.08 -6.39 8.94
C GLY A 618 -28.60 -7.77 9.41
N GLU A 619 -27.30 -8.08 9.32
CA GLU A 619 -26.73 -9.35 9.78
C GLU A 619 -25.83 -9.21 11.01
N SER A 620 -25.15 -8.07 11.13
CA SER A 620 -24.20 -7.81 12.20
C SER A 620 -24.89 -7.38 13.48
N ARG A 621 -24.65 -8.12 14.57
CA ARG A 621 -25.13 -7.76 15.91
C ARG A 621 -24.35 -6.61 16.53
N TYR A 622 -23.06 -6.48 16.24
CA TYR A 622 -22.20 -5.49 16.89
C TYR A 622 -21.43 -4.64 15.88
N ILE A 623 -21.24 -3.36 16.19
CA ILE A 623 -20.47 -2.40 15.39
C ILE A 623 -19.71 -1.45 16.31
N TRP A 624 -18.49 -1.05 15.95
CA TRP A 624 -17.81 0.04 16.64
C TRP A 624 -18.29 1.38 16.09
N MET A 625 -18.82 2.23 16.96
CA MET A 625 -19.19 3.60 16.61
C MET A 625 -18.44 4.57 17.51
N PRO A 626 -17.91 5.68 16.97
CA PRO A 626 -17.33 6.71 17.81
C PRO A 626 -18.43 7.34 18.67
N ASP A 627 -18.12 7.59 19.93
CA ASP A 627 -18.94 8.43 20.78
C ASP A 627 -18.73 9.92 20.49
N GLY A 628 -19.41 10.77 21.25
CA GLY A 628 -19.34 12.20 21.06
C GLY A 628 -17.96 12.84 21.28
N GLU A 629 -16.98 12.10 21.79
CA GLU A 629 -15.58 12.50 21.99
C GLU A 629 -14.62 11.80 21.02
N GLY A 630 -15.15 11.00 20.07
CA GLY A 630 -14.36 10.25 19.09
C GLY A 630 -13.78 8.95 19.63
N LYS A 631 -14.21 8.49 20.81
CA LYS A 631 -13.78 7.22 21.38
C LYS A 631 -14.62 6.08 20.80
N PRO A 632 -14.00 4.99 20.31
CA PRO A 632 -14.76 3.85 19.81
C PRO A 632 -15.55 3.19 20.95
N ILE A 633 -16.87 3.09 20.76
CA ILE A 633 -17.81 2.35 21.61
C ILE A 633 -18.37 1.18 20.82
N LEU A 634 -18.39 0.01 21.43
CA LEU A 634 -19.03 -1.17 20.86
C LEU A 634 -20.56 -1.06 21.05
N VAL A 635 -21.29 -1.11 19.96
CA VAL A 635 -22.75 -0.98 19.92
C VAL A 635 -23.37 -2.33 19.64
N ASP A 636 -24.31 -2.79 20.49
CA ASP A 636 -25.18 -3.94 20.18
C ASP A 636 -26.42 -3.44 19.41
N LEU A 637 -26.48 -3.74 18.11
CA LEU A 637 -27.57 -3.40 17.22
C LEU A 637 -28.81 -4.26 17.45
N HIS A 638 -28.76 -5.29 18.31
CA HIS A 638 -29.92 -6.10 18.72
C HIS A 638 -30.39 -5.79 20.15
N GLU A 639 -29.84 -4.77 20.79
CA GLU A 639 -30.28 -4.36 22.12
C GLU A 639 -31.76 -3.93 22.11
N PRO A 640 -32.60 -4.36 23.08
CA PRO A 640 -34.00 -4.00 23.13
C PRO A 640 -34.20 -2.48 23.18
N VAL A 641 -35.26 -2.02 22.50
CA VAL A 641 -35.67 -0.61 22.56
C VAL A 641 -36.30 -0.32 23.92
N ASP A 642 -35.89 0.78 24.57
CA ASP A 642 -36.56 1.27 25.78
C ASP A 642 -37.90 1.91 25.38
N GLU A 643 -38.96 1.09 25.37
CA GLU A 643 -40.33 1.49 25.04
C GLU A 643 -40.88 2.56 26.00
N ALA A 644 -40.44 2.60 27.26
CA ALA A 644 -40.88 3.62 28.21
C ALA A 644 -40.28 4.99 27.88
N LEU A 645 -39.00 5.05 27.54
CA LEU A 645 -38.36 6.28 27.09
C LEU A 645 -38.90 6.70 25.72
N VAL A 646 -39.00 5.76 24.78
CA VAL A 646 -39.52 6.02 23.43
C VAL A 646 -40.96 6.49 23.51
N SER A 647 -41.84 5.94 24.36
CA SER A 647 -43.22 6.43 24.53
C SER A 647 -43.33 7.88 25.06
N SER A 648 -42.28 8.41 25.71
CA SER A 648 -42.19 9.81 26.14
C SER A 648 -41.83 10.81 25.03
N ARG A 649 -41.70 10.37 23.77
CA ARG A 649 -41.25 11.15 22.59
C ARG A 649 -42.22 12.25 22.11
N ASN A 650 -42.65 13.14 22.99
CA ASN A 650 -43.57 14.24 22.67
C ASN A 650 -42.86 15.54 22.25
N GLY A 651 -41.52 15.59 22.33
CA GLY A 651 -40.73 16.76 21.96
C GLY A 651 -40.43 17.73 23.11
N ASP A 652 -41.05 17.55 24.29
CA ASP A 652 -40.81 18.40 25.48
C ASP A 652 -39.41 18.19 26.08
N ASN A 653 -38.76 17.10 25.70
CA ASN A 653 -37.40 16.74 26.10
C ASN A 653 -36.31 17.44 25.27
N ASN A 654 -36.67 18.14 24.19
CA ASN A 654 -35.72 18.91 23.41
C ASN A 654 -35.49 20.28 24.06
N GLN A 655 -34.23 20.66 24.22
CA GLN A 655 -33.88 22.02 24.61
C GLN A 655 -33.37 22.81 23.40
N TYR A 656 -33.82 24.05 23.27
CA TYR A 656 -33.47 24.91 22.14
C TYR A 656 -32.59 26.06 22.63
N TRP A 657 -31.30 25.97 22.37
CA TRP A 657 -30.29 26.86 22.92
C TRP A 657 -29.94 27.93 21.90
N LEU A 658 -30.37 29.16 22.16
CA LEU A 658 -30.11 30.30 21.30
C LEU A 658 -28.76 30.95 21.61
N PHE A 659 -27.96 31.10 20.56
CA PHE A 659 -26.75 31.91 20.52
C PHE A 659 -26.91 33.01 19.47
N THR A 660 -26.38 34.18 19.79
CA THR A 660 -26.35 35.35 18.91
C THR A 660 -25.00 36.02 19.02
N ARG A 661 -24.68 36.96 18.12
CA ARG A 661 -23.42 37.70 18.22
C ARG A 661 -23.27 38.49 19.52
N SER A 662 -24.38 38.95 20.10
CA SER A 662 -24.41 39.61 21.41
C SER A 662 -24.23 38.65 22.59
N ASN A 663 -24.36 37.34 22.34
CA ASN A 663 -24.24 36.31 23.36
C ASN A 663 -23.66 35.00 22.75
N PRO A 664 -22.37 35.02 22.34
CA PRO A 664 -21.79 33.96 21.52
C PRO A 664 -21.41 32.71 22.32
N SER A 665 -21.32 32.80 23.64
CA SER A 665 -20.79 31.72 24.51
C SER A 665 -21.73 31.29 25.63
N LYS A 666 -22.89 31.94 25.81
CA LYS A 666 -23.86 31.59 26.85
C LYS A 666 -25.24 31.44 26.23
N ALA A 667 -25.80 30.23 26.21
CA ALA A 667 -27.10 30.01 25.60
C ALA A 667 -28.24 30.75 26.31
N GLN A 668 -29.23 31.24 25.56
CA GLN A 668 -30.56 31.56 26.07
C GLN A 668 -31.52 30.43 25.69
N ILE A 669 -32.26 29.88 26.65
CA ILE A 669 -33.13 28.72 26.41
C ILE A 669 -34.49 29.18 25.89
N LEU A 670 -34.86 28.69 24.70
CA LEU A 670 -36.18 28.88 24.12
C LEU A 670 -37.06 27.69 24.49
N ILE A 671 -38.26 27.98 25.00
CA ILE A 671 -39.22 26.97 25.47
C ILE A 671 -40.42 26.96 24.52
N HIS A 672 -40.62 25.82 23.85
CA HIS A 672 -41.75 25.62 22.95
C HIS A 672 -43.08 25.87 23.70
N GLY A 673 -43.98 26.66 23.11
CA GLY A 673 -45.26 27.03 23.72
C GLY A 673 -45.20 28.19 24.73
N ASN A 674 -44.02 28.69 25.09
CA ASN A 674 -43.85 29.83 26.00
C ASN A 674 -43.26 31.03 25.26
N ALA A 675 -44.12 31.90 24.71
CA ALA A 675 -43.69 33.07 23.94
C ALA A 675 -42.78 34.01 24.76
N ASN A 676 -42.95 34.10 26.08
CA ASN A 676 -42.10 34.93 26.95
C ASN A 676 -40.63 34.50 26.91
N SER A 677 -40.34 33.21 26.70
CA SER A 677 -38.95 32.72 26.55
C SER A 677 -38.25 33.28 25.31
N VAL A 678 -39.01 33.58 24.25
CA VAL A 678 -38.49 34.19 23.02
C VAL A 678 -38.38 35.71 23.17
N TRP A 679 -39.39 36.36 23.76
CA TRP A 679 -39.39 37.81 24.01
C TRP A 679 -38.28 38.29 24.94
N LEU A 680 -37.89 37.46 25.92
CA LEU A 680 -36.78 37.74 26.83
C LEU A 680 -35.41 37.31 26.28
N SER A 681 -35.37 36.75 25.07
CA SER A 681 -34.14 36.31 24.40
C SER A 681 -33.63 37.35 23.39
N ASN A 682 -32.43 37.12 22.85
CA ASN A 682 -31.86 37.92 21.78
C ASN A 682 -32.35 37.52 20.37
N TYR A 683 -33.39 36.70 20.27
CA TYR A 683 -33.90 36.22 18.98
C TYR A 683 -34.50 37.37 18.17
N LEU A 684 -34.09 37.49 16.91
CA LEU A 684 -34.62 38.50 15.99
C LEU A 684 -35.06 37.83 14.69
N GLY A 685 -36.38 37.78 14.44
CA GLY A 685 -36.97 37.02 13.33
C GLY A 685 -36.58 37.45 11.91
N PHE A 686 -36.00 38.65 11.74
CA PHE A 686 -35.47 39.10 10.45
C PHE A 686 -34.05 38.58 10.16
N ARG A 687 -33.34 38.03 11.16
CA ARG A 687 -31.99 37.48 10.98
C ARG A 687 -32.03 36.06 10.42
N PRO A 688 -30.99 35.64 9.67
CA PRO A 688 -30.87 34.25 9.23
C PRO A 688 -30.89 33.28 10.41
N LEU A 689 -31.53 32.12 10.24
CA LEU A 689 -31.63 31.09 11.27
C LEU A 689 -30.75 29.89 10.89
N LYS A 690 -29.83 29.53 11.78
CA LYS A 690 -28.99 28.33 11.70
C LYS A 690 -29.41 27.39 12.81
N VAL A 691 -29.72 26.14 12.48
CA VAL A 691 -30.11 25.12 13.45
C VAL A 691 -29.09 24.00 13.40
N ILE A 692 -28.50 23.66 14.55
CA ILE A 692 -27.50 22.61 14.68
C ILE A 692 -28.09 21.49 15.53
N VAL A 693 -28.03 20.25 15.04
CA VAL A 693 -28.48 19.06 15.75
C VAL A 693 -27.32 18.08 15.87
N HIS A 694 -26.95 17.75 17.12
CA HIS A 694 -25.84 16.85 17.41
C HIS A 694 -26.22 15.36 17.21
N GLY A 695 -25.20 14.50 17.18
CA GLY A 695 -25.33 13.05 16.95
C GLY A 695 -25.60 12.21 18.20
N TRP A 696 -25.50 10.89 18.04
CA TRP A 696 -25.57 9.90 19.12
C TRP A 696 -24.39 10.06 20.08
N LYS A 697 -24.62 9.90 21.39
CA LYS A 697 -23.65 10.16 22.48
C LYS A 697 -23.06 11.59 22.50
N ASN A 698 -23.67 12.56 21.81
CA ASN A 698 -23.41 13.99 21.96
C ASN A 698 -24.53 14.70 22.73
N ASN A 699 -24.25 15.93 23.19
CA ASN A 699 -25.19 16.87 23.82
C ASN A 699 -24.98 18.29 23.26
N GLY A 700 -25.74 19.28 23.74
CA GLY A 700 -25.64 20.68 23.34
C GLY A 700 -24.27 21.33 23.58
N ASP A 701 -23.51 20.86 24.57
CA ASP A 701 -22.19 21.37 24.96
C ASP A 701 -21.02 20.71 24.20
N SER A 702 -21.29 19.67 23.40
CA SER A 702 -20.26 18.92 22.67
C SER A 702 -19.46 19.82 21.73
N ALA A 703 -18.13 19.64 21.66
CA ALA A 703 -17.16 20.56 21.05
C ALA A 703 -17.48 21.01 19.61
N MET A 704 -18.17 20.19 18.83
CA MET A 704 -18.65 20.53 17.49
C MET A 704 -19.61 21.73 17.50
N ASN A 705 -20.56 21.78 18.44
CA ASN A 705 -21.59 22.82 18.50
C ASN A 705 -21.03 24.23 18.71
N PRO A 706 -20.13 24.50 19.67
CA PRO A 706 -19.53 25.83 19.82
C PRO A 706 -18.61 26.19 18.65
N LEU A 707 -17.97 25.22 17.99
CA LEU A 707 -17.16 25.47 16.78
C LEU A 707 -18.02 25.95 15.61
N ILE A 708 -19.08 25.20 15.28
CA ILE A 708 -20.00 25.56 14.19
C ILE A 708 -20.75 26.87 14.53
N THR A 709 -21.14 27.05 15.80
CA THR A 709 -21.79 28.27 16.27
C THR A 709 -20.88 29.48 16.15
N SER A 710 -19.62 29.37 16.59
CA SER A 710 -18.62 30.44 16.44
C SER A 710 -18.33 30.75 14.98
N ALA A 711 -18.24 29.73 14.13
CA ALA A 711 -18.06 29.91 12.70
C ALA A 711 -19.22 30.71 12.09
N PHE A 712 -20.48 30.34 12.36
CA PHE A 712 -21.63 31.11 11.86
C PHE A 712 -21.65 32.54 12.39
N LEU A 713 -21.41 32.74 13.69
CA LEU A 713 -21.47 34.08 14.30
C LEU A 713 -20.30 34.99 13.89
N SER A 714 -19.15 34.41 13.53
CA SER A 714 -17.96 35.14 13.03
C SER A 714 -18.19 35.79 11.67
N VAL A 715 -19.02 35.17 10.82
CA VAL A 715 -19.27 35.65 9.45
C VAL A 715 -20.66 36.27 9.26
N LEU A 716 -21.64 35.94 10.11
CA LEU A 716 -23.04 36.34 9.95
C LEU A 716 -23.65 36.81 11.27
N ASP A 717 -24.47 37.86 11.21
CA ASP A 717 -25.32 38.25 12.34
C ASP A 717 -26.60 37.41 12.32
N ALA A 718 -26.50 36.18 12.83
CA ALA A 718 -27.54 35.15 12.74
C ALA A 718 -28.12 34.78 14.12
N ASN A 719 -29.30 34.17 14.10
CA ASN A 719 -29.78 33.34 15.20
C ASN A 719 -29.20 31.94 15.01
N VAL A 720 -28.42 31.44 15.97
CA VAL A 720 -27.94 30.05 15.96
C VAL A 720 -28.66 29.30 17.08
N ILE A 721 -29.43 28.27 16.73
CA ILE A 721 -30.11 27.40 17.69
C ILE A 721 -29.42 26.04 17.68
N VAL A 722 -28.84 25.66 18.82
CA VAL A 722 -28.39 24.30 19.06
C VAL A 722 -29.57 23.52 19.67
N VAL A 723 -29.91 22.38 19.07
CA VAL A 723 -30.96 21.49 19.57
C VAL A 723 -30.30 20.42 20.41
N ASP A 724 -30.53 20.48 21.71
CA ASP A 724 -30.07 19.47 22.64
C ASP A 724 -31.18 18.44 22.89
N TRP A 725 -30.96 17.23 22.39
CA TRP A 725 -31.86 16.08 22.52
C TRP A 725 -31.22 14.98 23.38
N ARG A 726 -30.32 15.35 24.31
CA ARG A 726 -29.52 14.43 25.17
C ARG A 726 -30.32 13.31 25.82
N THR A 727 -31.59 13.58 26.17
CA THR A 727 -32.51 12.61 26.77
C THR A 727 -32.59 11.32 25.94
N PHE A 728 -32.60 11.42 24.61
CA PHE A 728 -32.59 10.24 23.73
C PHE A 728 -31.20 9.97 23.17
N ALA A 729 -30.37 10.99 22.92
CA ALA A 729 -29.05 10.82 22.33
C ALA A 729 -28.07 9.99 23.19
N TYR A 730 -28.26 9.99 24.52
CA TYR A 730 -27.42 9.23 25.46
C TYR A 730 -27.89 7.79 25.68
N SER A 731 -29.10 7.46 25.22
CA SER A 731 -29.63 6.10 25.28
C SER A 731 -28.85 5.15 24.35
N HIS A 732 -29.16 3.85 24.45
CA HIS A 732 -28.63 2.84 23.54
C HIS A 732 -28.97 3.18 22.09
N TYR A 733 -28.10 2.80 21.15
CA TYR A 733 -28.21 3.24 19.75
C TYR A 733 -29.58 2.96 19.15
N ASN A 734 -30.15 1.78 19.39
CA ASN A 734 -31.49 1.42 18.92
C ASN A 734 -32.59 2.34 19.46
N THR A 735 -32.53 2.70 20.75
CA THR A 735 -33.49 3.61 21.38
C THR A 735 -33.35 5.05 20.82
N ALA A 736 -32.11 5.51 20.64
CA ALA A 736 -31.82 6.81 20.06
C ALA A 736 -32.27 6.90 18.59
N SER A 737 -31.94 5.88 17.78
CA SER A 737 -32.30 5.73 16.38
C SER A 737 -33.83 5.72 16.19
N ASN A 738 -34.56 4.93 16.98
CA ASN A 738 -36.02 4.88 16.94
C ASN A 738 -36.69 6.19 17.37
N SER A 739 -35.99 7.05 18.11
CA SER A 739 -36.52 8.35 18.56
C SER A 739 -36.39 9.46 17.50
N VAL A 740 -35.52 9.28 16.49
CA VAL A 740 -35.23 10.29 15.46
C VAL A 740 -36.48 10.86 14.77
N PRO A 741 -37.47 10.05 14.33
CA PRO A 741 -38.66 10.60 13.66
C PRO A 741 -39.45 11.55 14.56
N ALA A 742 -39.62 11.21 15.84
CA ALA A 742 -40.37 12.03 16.79
C ALA A 742 -39.61 13.31 17.16
N VAL A 743 -38.29 13.22 17.38
CA VAL A 743 -37.43 14.37 17.66
C VAL A 743 -37.42 15.35 16.48
N GLY A 744 -37.32 14.84 15.24
CA GLY A 744 -37.39 15.64 14.03
C GLY A 744 -38.75 16.31 13.81
N GLN A 745 -39.85 15.60 14.07
CA GLN A 745 -41.19 16.20 14.01
C GLN A 745 -41.37 17.30 15.07
N ALA A 746 -40.90 17.08 16.29
CA ALA A 746 -40.93 18.07 17.37
C ALA A 746 -40.12 19.32 17.01
N LEU A 747 -38.92 19.16 16.43
CA LEU A 747 -38.14 20.28 15.90
C LEU A 747 -38.89 21.04 14.81
N GLY A 748 -39.53 20.33 13.86
CA GLY A 748 -40.37 20.95 12.84
C GLY A 748 -41.51 21.79 13.44
N LYS A 749 -42.24 21.25 14.43
CA LYS A 749 -43.31 21.95 15.15
C LYS A 749 -42.80 23.18 15.88
N PHE A 750 -41.66 23.06 16.56
CA PHE A 750 -41.01 24.18 17.24
C PHE A 750 -40.65 25.31 16.25
N LEU A 751 -40.07 24.99 15.09
CA LEU A 751 -39.71 26.00 14.10
C LEU A 751 -40.93 26.72 13.53
N ILE A 752 -42.02 25.99 13.28
CA ILE A 752 -43.31 26.58 12.87
C ILE A 752 -43.84 27.52 13.96
N TRP A 753 -43.87 27.06 15.22
CA TRP A 753 -44.30 27.87 16.36
C TRP A 753 -43.43 29.12 16.53
N LEU A 754 -42.11 29.00 16.44
CA LEU A 754 -41.16 30.11 16.59
C LEU A 754 -41.41 31.18 15.52
N PHE A 755 -41.60 30.77 14.26
CA PHE A 755 -41.86 31.70 13.18
C PHE A 755 -43.22 32.40 13.31
N ASN A 756 -44.24 31.68 13.81
CA ASN A 756 -45.56 32.26 14.05
C ASN A 756 -45.58 33.29 15.20
N ASN A 757 -44.69 33.15 16.20
CA ASN A 757 -44.69 34.01 17.38
C ASN A 757 -43.66 35.15 17.31
N ALA A 758 -42.52 34.94 16.67
CA ALA A 758 -41.40 35.90 16.69
C ALA A 758 -40.84 36.23 15.29
N GLY A 759 -41.45 35.68 14.23
CA GLY A 759 -41.03 35.90 12.84
C GLY A 759 -39.83 35.06 12.41
N GLY A 760 -39.69 34.88 11.10
CA GLY A 760 -38.64 34.09 10.48
C GLY A 760 -38.79 34.02 8.96
N ASN A 761 -37.73 33.67 8.25
CA ASN A 761 -37.76 33.50 6.79
C ASN A 761 -37.16 32.15 6.37
N TRP A 762 -38.00 31.26 5.82
CA TRP A 762 -37.60 29.92 5.37
C TRP A 762 -36.52 29.93 4.29
N ASN A 763 -36.41 31.01 3.51
CA ASN A 763 -35.34 31.20 2.52
C ASN A 763 -33.96 31.40 3.16
N ASN A 764 -33.90 31.66 4.46
CA ASN A 764 -32.66 31.90 5.22
C ASN A 764 -32.44 30.85 6.33
N VAL A 765 -33.18 29.74 6.29
CA VAL A 765 -33.02 28.63 7.24
C VAL A 765 -32.00 27.63 6.72
N HIS A 766 -31.01 27.32 7.55
CA HIS A 766 -30.04 26.24 7.33
C HIS A 766 -30.10 25.26 8.49
N LEU A 767 -30.52 24.03 8.21
CA LEU A 767 -30.50 22.93 9.17
C LEU A 767 -29.23 22.11 8.95
N VAL A 768 -28.45 21.90 10.01
CA VAL A 768 -27.21 21.13 10.01
C VAL A 768 -27.33 20.03 11.04
N GLY A 769 -27.15 18.78 10.62
CA GLY A 769 -27.21 17.64 11.52
C GLY A 769 -25.99 16.74 11.36
N PHE A 770 -25.47 16.23 12.48
CA PHE A 770 -24.35 15.28 12.51
C PHE A 770 -24.83 13.88 12.92
N SER A 771 -24.35 12.81 12.28
CA SER A 771 -24.73 11.42 12.63
C SER A 771 -26.27 11.25 12.62
N LEU A 772 -26.89 10.69 13.68
CA LEU A 772 -28.36 10.63 13.82
C LEU A 772 -29.04 12.01 13.72
N GLY A 773 -28.33 13.09 14.07
CA GLY A 773 -28.77 14.47 13.89
C GLY A 773 -29.03 14.83 12.43
N ALA A 774 -28.31 14.24 11.48
CA ALA A 774 -28.52 14.43 10.03
C ALA A 774 -29.92 13.93 9.60
N HIS A 775 -30.37 12.82 10.17
CA HIS A 775 -31.71 12.29 9.94
C HIS A 775 -32.79 13.12 10.66
N ILE A 776 -32.51 13.64 11.86
CA ILE A 776 -33.41 14.55 12.59
C ILE A 776 -33.69 15.81 11.78
N VAL A 777 -32.66 16.46 11.21
CA VAL A 777 -32.87 17.64 10.34
C VAL A 777 -33.56 17.27 9.04
N GLY A 778 -33.34 16.05 8.53
CA GLY A 778 -34.04 15.51 7.37
C GLY A 778 -35.54 15.31 7.60
N VAL A 779 -35.93 14.88 8.79
CA VAL A 779 -37.34 14.75 9.21
C VAL A 779 -37.95 16.12 9.48
N ALA A 780 -37.25 17.00 10.22
CA ALA A 780 -37.72 18.35 10.51
C ALA A 780 -37.96 19.18 9.23
N GLY A 781 -37.03 19.10 8.28
CA GLY A 781 -37.11 19.79 7.00
C GLY A 781 -38.30 19.35 6.14
N ARG A 782 -38.69 18.06 6.21
CA ARG A 782 -39.91 17.54 5.56
C ARG A 782 -41.20 17.94 6.29
N HIS A 783 -41.13 18.24 7.58
CA HIS A 783 -42.28 18.59 8.39
C HIS A 783 -42.68 20.08 8.28
N VAL A 784 -41.77 20.95 7.80
CA VAL A 784 -42.03 22.39 7.68
C VAL A 784 -42.53 22.76 6.27
N SER A 785 -43.71 23.39 6.19
CA SER A 785 -44.37 23.71 4.91
C SER A 785 -43.59 24.72 4.04
N GLY A 786 -42.71 25.52 4.64
CA GLY A 786 -41.95 26.58 3.95
C GLY A 786 -40.69 26.12 3.22
N ARG A 787 -40.32 24.83 3.32
CA ARG A 787 -39.05 24.20 2.88
C ARG A 787 -37.80 25.03 3.23
N ALA A 788 -37.06 24.58 4.24
CA ALA A 788 -35.77 25.18 4.60
C ALA A 788 -34.86 25.34 3.37
N ALA A 789 -34.17 26.47 3.28
CA ALA A 789 -33.31 26.79 2.13
C ALA A 789 -32.19 25.76 1.96
N ARG A 790 -31.57 25.32 3.06
CA ARG A 790 -30.48 24.35 3.04
C ARG A 790 -30.62 23.34 4.17
N VAL A 791 -30.38 22.07 3.86
CA VAL A 791 -30.23 20.99 4.83
C VAL A 791 -28.91 20.28 4.57
N THR A 792 -28.05 20.19 5.57
CA THR A 792 -26.73 19.57 5.48
C THR A 792 -26.65 18.41 6.46
N GLY A 793 -26.42 17.20 5.94
CA GLY A 793 -26.05 16.05 6.75
C GLY A 793 -24.53 15.91 6.82
N LEU A 794 -23.97 16.06 8.00
CA LEU A 794 -22.58 15.77 8.29
C LEU A 794 -22.50 14.34 8.77
N ASP A 795 -21.89 13.48 7.95
CA ASP A 795 -21.70 12.06 8.21
C ASP A 795 -22.98 11.35 8.70
N PRO A 796 -24.04 11.27 7.86
CA PRO A 796 -25.30 10.64 8.25
C PRO A 796 -25.07 9.19 8.70
N ALA A 797 -25.70 8.79 9.81
CA ALA A 797 -25.49 7.46 10.38
C ALA A 797 -25.94 6.35 9.40
N GLY A 798 -25.09 5.34 9.18
CA GLY A 798 -25.41 4.18 8.33
C GLY A 798 -26.32 3.13 8.98
N PRO A 799 -25.94 2.56 10.15
CA PRO A 799 -26.62 1.40 10.72
C PRO A 799 -28.11 1.63 10.99
N GLY A 800 -28.98 0.88 10.32
CA GLY A 800 -30.43 0.98 10.41
C GLY A 800 -31.08 2.10 9.57
N TRP A 801 -30.30 2.79 8.73
CA TRP A 801 -30.74 3.96 7.95
C TRP A 801 -30.54 3.84 6.43
N THR A 802 -29.90 2.78 5.95
CA THR A 802 -29.65 2.50 4.52
C THR A 802 -30.94 2.50 3.68
N ASP A 803 -31.99 1.81 4.13
CA ASP A 803 -33.32 1.74 3.46
C ASP A 803 -34.44 2.42 4.26
N ASN A 804 -34.10 3.24 5.26
CA ASN A 804 -35.08 3.79 6.19
C ASN A 804 -35.85 4.96 5.55
N ILE A 805 -37.19 4.91 5.59
CA ILE A 805 -38.06 5.97 5.04
C ILE A 805 -37.83 7.35 5.68
N HIS A 806 -37.31 7.37 6.90
CA HIS A 806 -37.00 8.58 7.64
C HIS A 806 -35.56 9.08 7.42
N ALA A 807 -34.74 8.35 6.64
CA ALA A 807 -33.38 8.78 6.30
C ALA A 807 -33.35 10.15 5.62
N LEU A 808 -32.19 10.80 5.71
CA LEU A 808 -31.97 12.09 5.07
C LEU A 808 -32.06 11.87 3.57
N ASN A 809 -32.88 12.67 2.89
CA ASN A 809 -33.05 12.56 1.44
C ASN A 809 -33.34 13.93 0.83
N ARG A 810 -33.34 13.96 -0.50
CA ARG A 810 -33.52 15.18 -1.31
C ARG A 810 -34.78 16.00 -1.00
N ASN A 811 -35.78 15.42 -0.35
CA ASN A 811 -37.03 16.11 -0.04
C ASN A 811 -36.97 16.93 1.26
N ALA A 812 -35.87 16.87 2.02
CA ALA A 812 -35.72 17.56 3.29
C ALA A 812 -35.60 19.09 3.20
N GLY A 813 -35.16 19.65 2.08
CA GLY A 813 -34.96 21.08 1.92
C GLY A 813 -34.97 21.48 0.45
N ARG A 814 -34.75 22.76 0.14
CA ARG A 814 -34.60 23.20 -1.26
C ARG A 814 -33.25 22.80 -1.84
N TYR A 815 -32.21 22.86 -1.02
CA TYR A 815 -30.90 22.30 -1.28
C TYR A 815 -30.55 21.34 -0.15
N VAL A 816 -30.20 20.10 -0.51
CA VAL A 816 -29.85 19.05 0.45
C VAL A 816 -28.50 18.47 0.03
N GLU A 817 -27.59 18.35 0.99
CA GLU A 817 -26.27 17.75 0.77
C GLU A 817 -25.92 16.81 1.94
N ALA A 818 -25.11 15.80 1.65
CA ALA A 818 -24.50 14.92 2.63
C ALA A 818 -22.97 14.95 2.43
N ILE A 819 -22.23 15.05 3.52
CA ILE A 819 -20.77 15.08 3.53
C ILE A 819 -20.30 13.88 4.35
N HIS A 820 -19.64 12.90 3.71
CA HIS A 820 -19.12 11.69 4.34
C HIS A 820 -17.61 11.83 4.61
N THR A 821 -17.13 11.25 5.72
CA THR A 821 -15.72 11.35 6.14
C THR A 821 -14.90 10.06 5.96
N ASP A 822 -15.52 8.92 5.64
CA ASP A 822 -14.90 7.58 5.66
C ASP A 822 -15.51 6.55 4.67
N GLY A 823 -15.71 6.93 3.39
CA GLY A 823 -16.41 6.12 2.37
C GLY A 823 -15.75 4.82 1.87
N HIS A 824 -14.94 4.11 2.66
CA HIS A 824 -14.26 2.87 2.23
C HIS A 824 -15.00 1.55 2.55
N ILE A 825 -16.13 1.59 3.25
CA ILE A 825 -16.97 0.41 3.51
C ILE A 825 -18.43 0.82 3.31
N LEU A 826 -18.96 0.69 2.10
CA LEU A 826 -20.38 0.39 1.84
C LEU A 826 -20.59 0.22 0.32
N VAL A 827 -21.08 -0.97 -0.02
CA VAL A 827 -21.41 -1.42 -1.37
C VAL A 827 -22.34 -0.44 -2.06
N CYS A 828 -21.92 0.14 -3.19
CA CYS A 828 -22.84 0.65 -4.20
C CYS A 828 -22.87 -0.33 -5.37
N SER A 829 -23.87 -1.22 -5.34
CA SER A 829 -24.33 -1.98 -6.49
C SER A 829 -24.82 -0.99 -7.55
N GLY A 830 -23.98 -0.79 -8.56
CA GLY A 830 -24.28 -0.12 -9.81
C GLY A 830 -23.09 -0.39 -10.70
N HIS A 831 -23.34 -0.75 -11.96
CA HIS A 831 -22.29 -0.94 -12.98
C HIS A 831 -21.50 0.37 -13.15
N ALA A 832 -20.56 0.62 -12.24
CA ALA A 832 -19.67 1.74 -12.26
C ALA A 832 -18.56 1.40 -13.23
N LEU A 833 -18.23 2.35 -14.11
CA LEU A 833 -16.99 2.31 -14.85
C LEU A 833 -15.85 2.13 -13.84
N PRO A 834 -14.92 1.19 -14.06
CA PRO A 834 -13.77 1.00 -13.19
C PRO A 834 -13.03 2.34 -13.09
N THR A 835 -12.98 2.92 -11.90
CA THR A 835 -12.48 4.30 -11.68
C THR A 835 -10.96 4.36 -11.62
N VAL A 836 -10.29 3.21 -11.48
CA VAL A 836 -8.85 3.06 -11.32
C VAL A 836 -8.28 2.27 -12.51
N PRO A 837 -7.43 2.88 -13.36
CA PRO A 837 -6.73 2.18 -14.44
C PRO A 837 -5.92 0.97 -13.96
N GLY A 838 -6.12 -0.20 -14.59
CA GLY A 838 -5.40 -1.44 -14.27
C GLY A 838 -5.95 -2.23 -13.08
N ASP A 839 -6.87 -1.66 -12.30
CA ASP A 839 -7.59 -2.40 -11.27
C ASP A 839 -8.69 -3.24 -11.89
N ASN A 840 -8.45 -4.55 -11.92
CA ASN A 840 -9.43 -5.55 -12.35
C ASN A 840 -9.96 -6.36 -11.14
N SER A 841 -9.86 -5.85 -9.91
CA SER A 841 -10.38 -6.55 -8.73
C SER A 841 -11.90 -6.71 -8.75
N HIS A 842 -12.61 -5.86 -9.49
CA HIS A 842 -14.05 -5.99 -9.76
C HIS A 842 -14.38 -6.99 -10.86
N TYR A 843 -13.39 -7.44 -11.63
CA TYR A 843 -13.61 -8.25 -12.82
C TYR A 843 -14.06 -9.67 -12.44
N VAL A 844 -15.22 -10.05 -12.96
CA VAL A 844 -15.76 -11.40 -12.92
C VAL A 844 -16.15 -11.78 -14.35
N GLU A 845 -15.51 -12.81 -14.89
CA GLU A 845 -15.77 -13.33 -16.24
C GLU A 845 -17.28 -13.61 -16.44
N GLY A 846 -17.84 -13.14 -17.55
CA GLY A 846 -19.25 -13.30 -17.89
C GLY A 846 -20.23 -12.34 -17.23
N GLU A 847 -19.82 -11.64 -16.17
CA GLU A 847 -20.67 -10.67 -15.43
C GLU A 847 -20.21 -9.22 -15.64
N SER A 848 -18.89 -9.01 -15.69
CA SER A 848 -18.30 -7.68 -15.82
C SER A 848 -18.36 -7.16 -17.25
N ARG A 849 -18.97 -5.99 -17.42
CA ARG A 849 -18.99 -5.27 -18.71
C ARG A 849 -17.64 -4.64 -19.05
N TYR A 850 -16.91 -4.15 -18.06
CA TYR A 850 -15.69 -3.39 -18.28
C TYR A 850 -14.49 -4.04 -17.61
N ILE A 851 -13.36 -4.05 -18.31
CA ILE A 851 -12.09 -4.56 -17.80
C ILE A 851 -10.95 -3.69 -18.35
N TRP A 852 -9.90 -3.47 -17.56
CA TRP A 852 -8.68 -2.84 -18.04
C TRP A 852 -7.78 -3.87 -18.70
N MET A 853 -7.36 -3.61 -19.93
CA MET A 853 -6.42 -4.45 -20.67
C MET A 853 -5.27 -3.61 -21.20
N PRO A 854 -4.05 -4.15 -21.30
CA PRO A 854 -2.90 -3.39 -21.83
C PRO A 854 -2.98 -3.17 -23.33
N ASP A 855 -2.48 -2.02 -23.79
CA ASP A 855 -2.13 -1.79 -25.20
C ASP A 855 -0.72 -2.31 -25.58
N SER A 856 -0.25 -1.99 -26.79
CA SER A 856 1.07 -2.37 -27.34
C SER A 856 2.24 -1.95 -26.50
N GLU A 857 2.04 -0.92 -25.68
CA GLU A 857 3.04 -0.26 -24.87
C GLU A 857 2.86 -0.61 -23.39
N GLY A 858 1.87 -1.44 -23.05
CA GLY A 858 1.55 -1.84 -21.68
C GLY A 858 0.72 -0.81 -20.92
N LYS A 859 0.09 0.15 -21.61
CA LYS A 859 -0.80 1.14 -20.99
C LYS A 859 -2.21 0.54 -20.80
N PRO A 860 -2.84 0.71 -19.63
CA PRO A 860 -4.20 0.22 -19.40
C PRO A 860 -5.22 0.96 -20.29
N VAL A 861 -5.97 0.20 -21.07
CA VAL A 861 -7.11 0.61 -21.90
C VAL A 861 -8.38 0.01 -21.30
N LEU A 862 -9.40 0.83 -21.07
CA LEU A 862 -10.69 0.34 -20.59
C LEU A 862 -11.45 -0.29 -21.75
N VAL A 863 -11.69 -1.58 -21.65
CA VAL A 863 -12.40 -2.37 -22.65
C VAL A 863 -13.85 -2.56 -22.22
N ASP A 864 -14.78 -2.26 -23.12
CA ASP A 864 -16.20 -2.65 -23.00
C ASP A 864 -16.42 -4.02 -23.64
N LEU A 865 -16.52 -5.05 -22.81
CA LEU A 865 -16.76 -6.43 -23.22
C LEU A 865 -18.18 -6.65 -23.78
N HIS A 866 -19.07 -5.66 -23.74
CA HIS A 866 -20.41 -5.72 -24.34
C HIS A 866 -20.53 -4.85 -25.62
N GLU A 867 -19.45 -4.23 -26.08
CA GLU A 867 -19.45 -3.50 -27.34
C GLU A 867 -19.78 -4.46 -28.52
N PRO A 868 -20.64 -4.05 -29.48
CA PRO A 868 -20.95 -4.88 -30.64
C PRO A 868 -19.72 -5.14 -31.52
N VAL A 869 -19.66 -6.33 -32.11
CA VAL A 869 -18.60 -6.73 -33.06
C VAL A 869 -18.81 -6.04 -34.42
N ASP A 870 -17.73 -5.57 -35.02
CA ASP A 870 -17.73 -5.05 -36.40
C ASP A 870 -17.71 -6.20 -37.42
N GLU A 871 -18.89 -6.74 -37.73
CA GLU A 871 -19.07 -7.83 -38.68
C GLU A 871 -18.66 -7.47 -40.13
N ALA A 872 -18.72 -6.18 -40.49
CA ALA A 872 -18.32 -5.72 -41.82
C ALA A 872 -16.80 -5.80 -42.00
N LEU A 873 -16.04 -5.44 -40.97
CA LEU A 873 -14.59 -5.59 -40.96
C LEU A 873 -14.18 -7.08 -41.02
N LEU A 874 -14.86 -7.93 -40.24
CA LEU A 874 -14.55 -9.36 -40.20
C LEU A 874 -14.83 -10.06 -41.54
N SER A 875 -15.97 -9.75 -42.17
CA SER A 875 -16.35 -10.33 -43.47
C SER A 875 -15.48 -9.86 -44.64
N ALA A 876 -14.87 -8.68 -44.54
CA ALA A 876 -13.95 -8.16 -45.56
C ALA A 876 -12.50 -8.68 -45.42
N ARG A 877 -12.14 -9.30 -44.28
CA ARG A 877 -10.78 -9.77 -44.00
C ARG A 877 -10.41 -10.99 -44.84
N ASN A 878 -9.15 -11.07 -45.27
CA ASN A 878 -8.56 -12.22 -45.93
C ASN A 878 -7.10 -12.46 -45.48
N GLY A 879 -6.48 -13.52 -46.00
CA GLY A 879 -5.13 -13.93 -45.60
C GLY A 879 -4.01 -12.93 -45.91
N ALA A 880 -4.22 -11.95 -46.78
CA ALA A 880 -3.26 -10.88 -47.06
C ALA A 880 -3.21 -9.82 -45.95
N ASN A 881 -4.17 -9.83 -45.02
CA ASN A 881 -4.19 -8.96 -43.84
C ASN A 881 -3.25 -9.44 -42.71
N ASN A 882 -2.56 -10.56 -42.90
CA ASN A 882 -1.46 -11.00 -42.04
C ASN A 882 -0.13 -10.76 -42.77
N GLN A 883 0.86 -10.23 -42.08
CA GLN A 883 2.23 -10.16 -42.58
C GLN A 883 3.11 -11.19 -41.88
N TYR A 884 4.03 -11.80 -42.63
CA TYR A 884 4.91 -12.88 -42.14
C TYR A 884 6.37 -12.43 -42.22
N TRP A 885 6.95 -12.08 -41.09
CA TRP A 885 8.27 -11.45 -40.99
C TRP A 885 9.32 -12.49 -40.62
N LEU A 886 10.19 -12.83 -41.55
CA LEU A 886 11.23 -13.84 -41.39
C LEU A 886 12.52 -13.24 -40.80
N TYR A 887 12.95 -13.84 -39.69
CA TYR A 887 14.24 -13.64 -39.06
C TYR A 887 15.05 -14.94 -39.07
N THR A 888 16.34 -14.82 -39.34
CA THR A 888 17.33 -15.90 -39.23
C THR A 888 18.60 -15.34 -38.59
N ARG A 889 19.59 -16.19 -38.29
CA ARG A 889 20.89 -15.71 -37.80
C ARG A 889 21.59 -14.73 -38.74
N GLN A 890 21.24 -14.74 -40.03
CA GLN A 890 21.80 -13.83 -41.05
C GLN A 890 21.12 -12.46 -41.06
N ASN A 891 19.92 -12.33 -40.50
CA ASN A 891 19.13 -11.10 -40.49
C ASN A 891 18.37 -10.95 -39.16
N GLN A 892 19.11 -10.90 -38.05
CA GLN A 892 18.54 -10.95 -36.69
C GLN A 892 17.75 -9.71 -36.29
N HIS A 893 18.02 -8.57 -36.94
CA HIS A 893 17.42 -7.28 -36.59
C HIS A 893 16.48 -6.73 -37.67
N ASN A 894 16.60 -7.20 -38.92
CA ASN A 894 15.83 -6.71 -40.06
C ASN A 894 15.08 -7.88 -40.71
N PRO A 895 13.73 -7.87 -40.71
CA PRO A 895 12.96 -8.97 -41.27
C PRO A 895 12.99 -9.00 -42.80
N GLN A 896 12.83 -10.19 -43.36
CA GLN A 896 12.42 -10.37 -44.76
C GLN A 896 10.95 -10.79 -44.81
N PHE A 897 10.17 -10.23 -45.71
CA PHE A 897 8.72 -10.47 -45.74
C PHE A 897 8.36 -11.66 -46.62
N LEU A 898 7.69 -12.66 -46.04
CA LEU A 898 7.11 -13.78 -46.78
C LEU A 898 5.66 -13.46 -47.15
N VAL A 899 5.31 -13.66 -48.41
CA VAL A 899 3.98 -13.33 -48.95
C VAL A 899 3.29 -14.61 -49.40
N HIS A 900 2.13 -14.91 -48.78
CA HIS A 900 1.34 -16.10 -49.11
C HIS A 900 0.98 -16.13 -50.59
N GLY A 901 1.29 -17.24 -51.26
CA GLY A 901 1.03 -17.44 -52.70
C GLY A 901 2.14 -16.93 -53.62
N ASN A 902 3.16 -16.25 -53.08
CA ASN A 902 4.29 -15.75 -53.85
C ASN A 902 5.58 -16.50 -53.49
N ALA A 903 5.90 -17.56 -54.24
CA ALA A 903 7.07 -18.39 -53.99
C ALA A 903 8.40 -17.61 -54.09
N ASN A 904 8.47 -16.56 -54.92
CA ASN A 904 9.66 -15.72 -55.05
C ASN A 904 10.00 -14.99 -53.75
N SER A 905 9.00 -14.65 -52.92
CA SER A 905 9.25 -14.04 -51.60
C SER A 905 10.00 -14.99 -50.65
N ILE A 906 9.84 -16.31 -50.84
CA ILE A 906 10.56 -17.32 -50.07
C ILE A 906 11.97 -17.50 -50.63
N TRP A 907 12.09 -17.72 -51.95
CA TRP A 907 13.37 -17.99 -52.60
C TRP A 907 14.33 -16.79 -52.58
N GLY A 908 13.80 -15.56 -52.52
CA GLY A 908 14.59 -14.34 -52.33
C GLY A 908 14.94 -14.02 -50.87
N SER A 909 14.53 -14.87 -49.92
CA SER A 909 14.79 -14.70 -48.49
C SER A 909 15.83 -15.69 -47.96
N ASN A 910 16.16 -15.58 -46.69
CA ASN A 910 17.07 -16.50 -45.97
C ASN A 910 16.36 -17.78 -45.50
N TYR A 911 15.10 -18.02 -45.93
CA TYR A 911 14.35 -19.21 -45.53
C TYR A 911 15.01 -20.48 -46.03
N LEU A 912 15.18 -21.46 -45.15
CA LEU A 912 15.70 -22.78 -45.49
C LEU A 912 14.80 -23.87 -44.93
N GLY A 913 14.13 -24.62 -45.81
CA GLY A 913 13.16 -25.65 -45.42
C GLY A 913 13.74 -26.81 -44.61
N SER A 914 15.06 -26.99 -44.59
CA SER A 914 15.73 -27.97 -43.74
C SER A 914 15.85 -27.53 -42.27
N ARG A 915 15.66 -26.24 -41.98
CA ARG A 915 15.76 -25.68 -40.62
C ARG A 915 14.41 -25.70 -39.88
N PRO A 916 14.41 -25.81 -38.54
CA PRO A 916 13.19 -25.68 -37.75
C PRO A 916 12.45 -24.36 -38.00
N ILE A 917 11.13 -24.41 -37.96
CA ILE A 917 10.26 -23.23 -38.12
C ILE A 917 9.70 -22.85 -36.74
N LYS A 918 9.93 -21.61 -36.33
CA LYS A 918 9.44 -21.04 -35.07
C LYS A 918 8.53 -19.87 -35.40
N VAL A 919 7.25 -19.94 -35.06
CA VAL A 919 6.29 -18.87 -35.33
C VAL A 919 5.96 -18.16 -34.04
N ILE A 920 5.99 -16.82 -34.04
CA ILE A 920 5.64 -15.98 -32.90
C ILE A 920 4.44 -15.12 -33.28
N VAL A 921 3.40 -15.11 -32.45
CA VAL A 921 2.18 -14.34 -32.67
C VAL A 921 1.88 -13.47 -31.45
N HIS A 922 1.79 -12.17 -31.67
CA HIS A 922 1.51 -11.17 -30.63
C HIS A 922 0.02 -11.12 -30.24
N GLY A 923 -0.29 -10.43 -29.13
CA GLY A 923 -1.61 -10.33 -28.53
C GLY A 923 -2.49 -9.19 -29.06
N TRP A 924 -3.55 -8.89 -28.29
CA TRP A 924 -4.40 -7.71 -28.52
C TRP A 924 -3.57 -6.44 -28.40
N ASN A 925 -3.91 -5.48 -29.25
CA ASN A 925 -3.29 -4.18 -29.31
C ASN A 925 -1.76 -4.23 -29.43
N ASN A 926 -1.18 -5.30 -29.97
CA ASN A 926 0.26 -5.42 -30.24
C ASN A 926 0.53 -5.43 -31.76
N ASP A 927 1.78 -5.31 -32.16
CA ASP A 927 2.19 -5.47 -33.55
C ASP A 927 3.51 -6.26 -33.71
N GLY A 928 3.98 -6.40 -34.94
CA GLY A 928 5.22 -7.13 -35.24
C GLY A 928 6.50 -6.55 -34.59
N ASN A 929 6.48 -5.29 -34.16
CA ASN A 929 7.60 -4.61 -33.50
C ASN A 929 7.52 -4.63 -31.97
N SER A 930 6.40 -5.08 -31.39
CA SER A 930 6.22 -5.12 -29.93
C SER A 930 7.36 -5.90 -29.22
N PRO A 931 7.82 -5.48 -28.02
CA PRO A 931 9.04 -5.98 -27.37
C PRO A 931 9.13 -7.50 -27.17
N MET A 932 8.00 -8.20 -27.09
CA MET A 932 7.98 -9.67 -26.99
C MET A 932 8.62 -10.36 -28.21
N ASN A 933 8.42 -9.80 -29.41
CA ASN A 933 8.86 -10.41 -30.66
C ASN A 933 10.39 -10.46 -30.77
N PRO A 934 11.15 -9.36 -30.61
CA PRO A 934 12.61 -9.42 -30.60
C PRO A 934 13.15 -10.22 -29.41
N THR A 935 12.49 -10.19 -28.25
CA THR A 935 12.89 -10.95 -27.05
C THR A 935 12.87 -12.45 -27.32
N ILE A 936 11.76 -12.99 -27.81
CA ILE A 936 11.61 -14.42 -28.10
C ILE A 936 12.40 -14.82 -29.36
N THR A 937 12.43 -13.97 -30.39
CA THR A 937 13.22 -14.21 -31.61
C THR A 937 14.69 -14.37 -31.29
N SER A 938 15.26 -13.44 -30.51
CA SER A 938 16.67 -13.51 -30.12
C SER A 938 16.97 -14.74 -29.25
N ALA A 939 16.02 -15.18 -28.40
CA ALA A 939 16.18 -16.40 -27.62
C ALA A 939 16.29 -17.64 -28.50
N PHE A 940 15.42 -17.80 -29.51
CA PHE A 940 15.52 -18.92 -30.44
C PHE A 940 16.80 -18.90 -31.26
N LEU A 941 17.17 -17.73 -31.80
CA LEU A 941 18.37 -17.60 -32.63
C LEU A 941 19.67 -17.77 -31.84
N ALA A 942 19.67 -17.46 -30.53
CA ALA A 942 20.81 -17.70 -29.65
C ALA A 942 21.14 -19.19 -29.52
N VAL A 943 20.13 -20.08 -29.52
CA VAL A 943 20.33 -21.51 -29.22
C VAL A 943 20.30 -22.42 -30.44
N GLN A 944 19.76 -21.98 -31.59
CA GLN A 944 19.72 -22.79 -32.82
C GLN A 944 19.64 -21.97 -34.10
N ASP A 945 20.06 -22.56 -35.23
CA ASP A 945 19.74 -22.04 -36.57
C ASP A 945 18.30 -22.40 -36.94
N ALA A 946 17.43 -21.40 -37.05
CA ALA A 946 16.01 -21.58 -37.33
C ALA A 946 15.46 -20.51 -38.26
N ASN A 947 14.30 -20.82 -38.87
CA ASN A 947 13.43 -19.84 -39.51
C ASN A 947 12.47 -19.31 -38.44
N VAL A 948 12.71 -18.11 -37.90
CA VAL A 948 11.78 -17.48 -36.95
C VAL A 948 10.85 -16.55 -37.73
N ILE A 949 9.53 -16.79 -37.67
CA ILE A 949 8.52 -16.03 -38.39
C ILE A 949 7.64 -15.30 -37.36
N VAL A 950 7.73 -13.98 -37.30
CA VAL A 950 6.80 -13.15 -36.54
C VAL A 950 5.58 -12.88 -37.42
N VAL A 951 4.39 -13.13 -36.87
CA VAL A 951 3.12 -12.87 -37.55
C VAL A 951 2.58 -11.54 -37.05
N ASP A 952 2.53 -10.57 -37.94
CA ASP A 952 1.94 -9.27 -37.66
C ASP A 952 0.51 -9.23 -38.21
N TRP A 953 -0.44 -9.11 -37.28
CA TRP A 953 -1.87 -9.03 -37.57
C TRP A 953 -2.50 -7.73 -37.03
N ARG A 954 -1.68 -6.68 -36.84
CA ARG A 954 -2.02 -5.38 -36.22
C ARG A 954 -3.32 -4.76 -36.71
N THR A 955 -3.69 -4.96 -37.98
CA THR A 955 -4.92 -4.38 -38.57
C THR A 955 -6.17 -4.76 -37.78
N LEU A 956 -6.18 -5.96 -37.19
CA LEU A 956 -7.27 -6.38 -36.31
C LEU A 956 -6.85 -6.36 -34.84
N ALA A 957 -5.59 -6.68 -34.52
CA ALA A 957 -5.13 -6.68 -33.13
C ALA A 957 -5.29 -5.30 -32.47
N ASN A 958 -5.01 -4.21 -33.18
CA ASN A 958 -5.08 -2.83 -32.68
C ASN A 958 -6.45 -2.18 -32.94
N HIS A 959 -7.47 -2.99 -33.24
CA HIS A 959 -8.82 -2.46 -33.34
C HIS A 959 -9.27 -1.94 -31.95
N PRO A 960 -9.90 -0.75 -31.86
CA PRO A 960 -10.30 -0.17 -30.58
C PRO A 960 -11.20 -1.08 -29.74
N SER A 961 -12.05 -1.85 -30.41
CA SER A 961 -12.89 -2.87 -29.79
C SER A 961 -12.15 -4.20 -29.62
N TYR A 962 -11.92 -4.61 -28.36
CA TYR A 962 -11.43 -5.95 -28.01
C TYR A 962 -12.34 -7.04 -28.55
N ASN A 963 -13.65 -6.84 -28.49
CA ASN A 963 -14.64 -7.83 -28.95
C ASN A 963 -14.47 -8.15 -30.43
N THR A 964 -14.28 -7.12 -31.27
CA THR A 964 -13.99 -7.29 -32.69
C THR A 964 -12.67 -8.03 -32.91
N ALA A 965 -11.62 -7.68 -32.16
CA ALA A 965 -10.32 -8.35 -32.28
C ALA A 965 -10.41 -9.82 -31.87
N ALA A 966 -11.05 -10.13 -30.74
CA ALA A 966 -11.27 -11.48 -30.23
C ALA A 966 -12.14 -12.31 -31.20
N ALA A 967 -13.22 -11.75 -31.74
CA ALA A 967 -14.10 -12.41 -32.69
C ALA A 967 -13.39 -12.78 -34.01
N GLY A 968 -12.40 -11.99 -34.45
CA GLY A 968 -11.65 -12.28 -35.68
C GLY A 968 -10.45 -13.23 -35.51
N VAL A 969 -10.07 -13.58 -34.27
CA VAL A 969 -8.95 -14.53 -34.00
C VAL A 969 -9.06 -15.86 -34.78
N PRO A 970 -10.23 -16.53 -34.87
CA PRO A 970 -10.35 -17.77 -35.64
C PRO A 970 -9.93 -17.59 -37.11
N GLY A 971 -10.36 -16.49 -37.75
CA GLY A 971 -10.00 -16.18 -39.14
C GLY A 971 -8.50 -15.90 -39.30
N VAL A 972 -7.89 -15.12 -38.39
CA VAL A 972 -6.45 -14.87 -38.38
C VAL A 972 -5.68 -16.19 -38.28
N GLY A 973 -6.09 -17.08 -37.38
CA GLY A 973 -5.48 -18.40 -37.18
C GLY A 973 -5.63 -19.30 -38.40
N GLN A 974 -6.82 -19.39 -39.00
CA GLN A 974 -7.05 -20.18 -40.20
C GLN A 974 -6.16 -19.72 -41.37
N HIS A 975 -6.02 -18.41 -41.57
CA HIS A 975 -5.12 -17.88 -42.60
C HIS A 975 -3.64 -18.20 -42.33
N LEU A 976 -3.20 -18.11 -41.07
CA LEU A 976 -1.86 -18.54 -40.67
C LEU A 976 -1.64 -20.05 -40.92
N GLY A 977 -2.61 -20.90 -40.59
CA GLY A 977 -2.54 -22.33 -40.85
C GLY A 977 -2.40 -22.65 -42.34
N ASN A 978 -3.21 -22.01 -43.18
CA ASN A 978 -3.14 -22.15 -44.64
C ASN A 978 -1.79 -21.65 -45.19
N PHE A 979 -1.28 -20.53 -44.68
CA PHE A 979 0.05 -20.02 -45.03
C PHE A 979 1.16 -21.03 -44.70
N LEU A 980 1.14 -21.64 -43.51
CA LEU A 980 2.14 -22.64 -43.11
C LEU A 980 2.08 -23.91 -43.97
N VAL A 981 0.87 -24.38 -44.32
CA VAL A 981 0.68 -25.49 -45.25
C VAL A 981 1.27 -25.15 -46.62
N TRP A 982 0.97 -23.98 -47.15
CA TRP A 982 1.52 -23.51 -48.42
C TRP A 982 3.05 -23.37 -48.38
N LEU A 983 3.60 -22.72 -47.35
CA LEU A 983 5.05 -22.50 -47.16
C LEU A 983 5.82 -23.82 -47.16
N ILE A 984 5.35 -24.80 -46.37
CA ILE A 984 6.01 -26.10 -46.25
C ILE A 984 5.90 -26.91 -47.55
N ASN A 985 4.74 -26.87 -48.23
CA ASN A 985 4.57 -27.55 -49.51
C ASN A 985 5.41 -26.91 -50.64
N THR A 986 5.68 -25.60 -50.57
CA THR A 986 6.38 -24.86 -51.62
C THR A 986 7.90 -24.88 -51.47
N ALA A 987 8.40 -24.69 -50.24
CA ALA A 987 9.82 -24.46 -49.99
C ALA A 987 10.45 -25.49 -49.03
N GLY A 988 9.71 -26.53 -48.67
CA GLY A 988 10.14 -27.55 -47.74
C GLY A 988 10.00 -27.10 -46.28
N GLY A 989 9.93 -28.10 -45.40
CA GLY A 989 9.72 -27.94 -43.96
C GLY A 989 9.28 -29.27 -43.38
N ASN A 990 9.54 -29.50 -42.09
CA ASN A 990 9.07 -30.68 -41.40
C ASN A 990 8.12 -30.25 -40.28
N TRP A 991 6.87 -30.73 -40.33
CA TRP A 991 5.85 -30.43 -39.32
C TRP A 991 6.27 -30.82 -37.89
N ASN A 992 7.06 -31.89 -37.73
CA ASN A 992 7.63 -32.27 -36.43
C ASN A 992 8.62 -31.22 -35.88
N ASN A 993 9.12 -30.32 -36.74
CA ASN A 993 10.02 -29.23 -36.41
C ASN A 993 9.37 -27.84 -36.45
N VAL A 994 8.03 -27.77 -36.43
CA VAL A 994 7.27 -26.52 -36.33
C VAL A 994 6.87 -26.27 -34.88
N HIS A 995 7.22 -25.10 -34.35
CA HIS A 995 6.78 -24.61 -33.03
C HIS A 995 6.01 -23.30 -33.20
N LEU A 996 4.74 -23.28 -32.79
CA LEU A 996 3.96 -22.04 -32.75
C LEU A 996 3.93 -21.50 -31.31
N VAL A 997 4.21 -20.22 -31.14
CA VAL A 997 4.21 -19.51 -29.85
C VAL A 997 3.27 -18.33 -29.97
N GLY A 998 2.27 -18.24 -29.09
CA GLY A 998 1.30 -17.15 -29.12
C GLY A 998 1.09 -16.56 -27.73
N PHE A 999 1.07 -15.23 -27.65
CA PHE A 999 0.84 -14.48 -26.40
C PHE A 999 -0.57 -13.89 -26.36
N SER A 1000 -1.25 -13.93 -25.21
CA SER A 1000 -2.57 -13.32 -25.04
C SER A 1000 -3.57 -13.84 -26.11
N LEU A 1001 -4.28 -12.98 -26.86
CA LEU A 1001 -5.09 -13.41 -28.02
C LEU A 1001 -4.31 -14.21 -29.06
N GLY A 1002 -3.02 -13.95 -29.21
CA GLY A 1002 -2.11 -14.69 -30.10
C GLY A 1002 -2.00 -16.17 -29.74
N ALA A 1003 -2.19 -16.56 -28.48
CA ALA A 1003 -2.24 -17.97 -28.05
C ALA A 1003 -3.40 -18.72 -28.73
N HIS A 1004 -4.54 -18.04 -28.88
CA HIS A 1004 -5.71 -18.59 -29.58
C HIS A 1004 -5.53 -18.55 -31.10
N VAL A 1005 -4.83 -17.55 -31.64
CA VAL A 1005 -4.44 -17.52 -33.07
C VAL A 1005 -3.61 -18.76 -33.43
N VAL A 1006 -2.57 -19.08 -32.67
CA VAL A 1006 -1.74 -20.27 -32.93
C VAL A 1006 -2.51 -21.57 -32.70
N GLY A 1007 -3.45 -21.59 -31.75
CA GLY A 1007 -4.35 -22.72 -31.52
C GLY A 1007 -5.24 -23.03 -32.73
N ASN A 1008 -5.82 -21.99 -33.34
CA ASN A 1008 -6.64 -22.11 -34.55
C ASN A 1008 -5.79 -22.43 -35.79
N ALA A 1009 -4.60 -21.85 -35.92
CA ALA A 1009 -3.67 -22.17 -37.00
C ALA A 1009 -3.24 -23.65 -36.98
N GLY A 1010 -2.97 -24.18 -35.79
CA GLY A 1010 -2.63 -25.59 -35.62
C GLY A 1010 -3.77 -26.52 -36.03
N ARG A 1011 -5.01 -26.24 -35.61
CA ARG A 1011 -6.20 -26.99 -36.04
C ARG A 1011 -6.43 -26.92 -37.55
N GLN A 1012 -6.30 -25.72 -38.14
CA GLN A 1012 -6.42 -25.53 -39.59
C GLN A 1012 -5.35 -26.30 -40.36
N ALA A 1013 -4.13 -26.39 -39.82
CA ALA A 1013 -3.07 -27.23 -40.36
C ALA A 1013 -3.24 -28.73 -40.04
N GLY A 1014 -4.38 -29.17 -39.50
CA GLY A 1014 -4.66 -30.57 -39.17
C GLY A 1014 -3.92 -31.09 -37.94
N ALA A 1015 -3.68 -30.24 -36.93
CA ALA A 1015 -2.91 -30.52 -35.71
C ALA A 1015 -1.47 -31.02 -35.98
N ARG A 1016 -0.94 -30.74 -37.18
CA ARG A 1016 0.39 -31.17 -37.63
C ARG A 1016 1.57 -30.53 -36.88
N PRO A 1017 1.53 -29.26 -36.40
CA PRO A 1017 2.68 -28.66 -35.72
C PRO A 1017 3.19 -29.52 -34.57
N GLY A 1018 4.50 -29.75 -34.54
CA GLY A 1018 5.15 -30.57 -33.52
C GLY A 1018 5.01 -30.01 -32.10
N ARG A 1019 4.86 -28.69 -31.97
CA ARG A 1019 4.64 -28.03 -30.67
C ARG A 1019 3.86 -26.71 -30.79
N ILE A 1020 3.00 -26.45 -29.82
CA ILE A 1020 2.37 -25.14 -29.61
C ILE A 1020 2.57 -24.70 -28.16
N THR A 1021 2.93 -23.43 -27.93
CA THR A 1021 3.05 -22.84 -26.61
C THR A 1021 2.17 -21.59 -26.52
N GLY A 1022 1.21 -21.58 -25.60
CA GLY A 1022 0.45 -20.40 -25.20
C GLY A 1022 1.16 -19.65 -24.07
N LEU A 1023 1.44 -18.38 -24.27
CA LEU A 1023 1.99 -17.49 -23.25
C LEU A 1023 0.84 -16.66 -22.70
N ASP A 1024 0.44 -16.98 -21.48
CA ASP A 1024 -0.71 -16.44 -20.77
C ASP A 1024 -1.94 -16.23 -21.69
N PRO A 1025 -2.56 -17.33 -22.19
CA PRO A 1025 -3.68 -17.25 -23.13
C PRO A 1025 -4.79 -16.37 -22.57
N ALA A 1026 -5.33 -15.45 -23.37
CA ALA A 1026 -6.28 -14.44 -22.90
C ALA A 1026 -7.55 -15.05 -22.29
N GLY A 1027 -7.97 -14.56 -21.12
CA GLY A 1027 -9.16 -15.01 -20.38
C GLY A 1027 -10.48 -14.49 -20.95
N PRO A 1028 -10.68 -13.16 -20.99
CA PRO A 1028 -11.97 -12.54 -21.32
C PRO A 1028 -12.54 -12.99 -22.66
N LEU A 1029 -13.75 -13.57 -22.65
CA LEU A 1029 -14.48 -14.18 -23.79
C LEU A 1029 -13.96 -15.55 -24.28
N TRP A 1030 -12.94 -16.12 -23.62
CA TRP A 1030 -12.31 -17.37 -24.05
C TRP A 1030 -12.49 -18.53 -23.08
N GLY A 1031 -13.00 -18.28 -21.87
CA GLY A 1031 -13.43 -19.34 -20.94
C GLY A 1031 -14.48 -20.26 -21.57
N GLY A 1032 -14.11 -21.51 -21.85
CA GLY A 1032 -15.01 -22.49 -22.48
C GLY A 1032 -15.28 -22.30 -23.98
N ASN A 1033 -14.61 -21.34 -24.63
CA ASN A 1033 -14.76 -21.08 -26.06
C ASN A 1033 -14.12 -22.21 -26.89
N SER A 1034 -14.85 -22.77 -27.86
CA SER A 1034 -14.35 -23.88 -28.70
C SER A 1034 -13.18 -23.49 -29.60
N ASN A 1035 -13.03 -22.20 -29.90
CA ASN A 1035 -11.91 -21.66 -30.64
C ASN A 1035 -10.69 -21.33 -29.76
N ALA A 1036 -10.78 -21.49 -28.43
CA ALA A 1036 -9.64 -21.28 -27.54
C ALA A 1036 -8.48 -22.23 -27.86
N LEU A 1037 -7.31 -21.95 -27.29
CA LEU A 1037 -6.19 -22.89 -27.34
C LEU A 1037 -6.63 -24.16 -26.60
N ASN A 1038 -6.36 -25.33 -27.16
CA ASN A 1038 -6.63 -26.60 -26.50
C ASN A 1038 -5.62 -27.67 -26.94
N SER A 1039 -5.61 -28.82 -26.26
CA SER A 1039 -4.73 -29.95 -26.55
C SER A 1039 -4.85 -30.51 -27.97
N ASN A 1040 -5.93 -30.23 -28.70
CA ASN A 1040 -6.14 -30.71 -30.07
C ASN A 1040 -5.52 -29.78 -31.13
N SER A 1041 -4.89 -28.68 -30.72
CA SER A 1041 -4.30 -27.72 -31.65
C SER A 1041 -3.00 -28.19 -32.31
N GLY A 1042 -2.28 -29.15 -31.74
CA GLY A 1042 -1.02 -29.66 -32.29
C GLY A 1042 -0.66 -31.03 -31.72
N GLN A 1043 0.53 -31.54 -32.06
CA GLN A 1043 1.01 -32.83 -31.51
C GLN A 1043 1.33 -32.74 -30.01
N TYR A 1044 1.73 -31.57 -29.55
CA TYR A 1044 1.95 -31.25 -28.14
C TYR A 1044 1.68 -29.77 -27.93
N VAL A 1045 0.81 -29.46 -26.97
CA VAL A 1045 0.39 -28.11 -26.63
C VAL A 1045 0.73 -27.87 -25.16
N GLU A 1046 1.27 -26.71 -24.86
CA GLU A 1046 1.43 -26.28 -23.47
C GLU A 1046 1.05 -24.82 -23.28
N ALA A 1047 0.70 -24.45 -22.06
CA ALA A 1047 0.45 -23.07 -21.68
C ALA A 1047 1.29 -22.67 -20.47
N ILE A 1048 1.67 -21.40 -20.40
CA ILE A 1048 2.34 -20.78 -19.25
C ILE A 1048 1.40 -19.69 -18.75
N HIS A 1049 0.85 -19.88 -17.56
CA HIS A 1049 -0.13 -18.98 -16.94
C HIS A 1049 0.59 -18.06 -15.97
N THR A 1050 0.42 -16.75 -16.10
CA THR A 1050 1.09 -15.74 -15.26
C THR A 1050 0.12 -14.69 -14.72
N ASP A 1051 -1.07 -14.54 -15.31
CA ASP A 1051 -2.12 -13.64 -14.84
C ASP A 1051 -3.52 -14.28 -14.88
N GLY A 1052 -3.62 -15.52 -14.38
CA GLY A 1052 -4.84 -16.31 -14.38
C GLY A 1052 -6.01 -15.68 -13.59
N ASN A 1053 -7.21 -15.76 -14.17
CA ASN A 1053 -8.49 -15.19 -13.71
C ASN A 1053 -8.66 -13.68 -13.90
N ILE A 1054 -7.66 -12.98 -14.45
CA ILE A 1054 -7.74 -11.56 -14.75
C ILE A 1054 -7.61 -11.36 -16.26
N LEU A 1055 -6.38 -11.28 -16.79
CA LEU A 1055 -6.14 -11.19 -18.24
C LEU A 1055 -5.87 -12.55 -18.87
N GLY A 1056 -5.34 -13.52 -18.11
CA GLY A 1056 -5.07 -14.87 -18.55
C GLY A 1056 -6.17 -15.87 -18.12
N ILE A 1057 -6.36 -16.92 -18.92
CA ILE A 1057 -7.14 -18.09 -18.51
C ILE A 1057 -6.42 -18.76 -17.35
N MET A 1058 -7.12 -19.08 -16.26
CA MET A 1058 -6.55 -19.91 -15.19
C MET A 1058 -6.67 -21.40 -15.51
N THR A 1059 -7.81 -21.85 -16.04
CA THR A 1059 -8.07 -23.26 -16.30
C THR A 1059 -7.08 -23.88 -17.29
N PRO A 1060 -6.72 -25.18 -17.15
CA PRO A 1060 -5.79 -25.83 -18.07
C PRO A 1060 -6.33 -25.86 -19.51
N VAL A 1061 -5.46 -25.53 -20.47
CA VAL A 1061 -5.76 -25.48 -21.91
C VAL A 1061 -4.75 -26.24 -22.76
N GLY A 1062 -3.71 -26.83 -22.18
CA GLY A 1062 -2.69 -27.60 -22.90
C GLY A 1062 -2.83 -29.11 -22.74
N ASN A 1063 -1.87 -29.83 -23.32
CA ASN A 1063 -1.44 -31.10 -22.74
C ASN A 1063 -0.72 -30.82 -21.41
N ALA A 1064 0.16 -29.80 -21.37
CA ALA A 1064 0.83 -29.40 -20.14
C ALA A 1064 0.59 -27.92 -19.82
N ASP A 1065 0.24 -27.61 -18.58
CA ASP A 1065 -0.05 -26.25 -18.15
C ASP A 1065 0.85 -25.87 -16.98
N PHE A 1066 1.62 -24.80 -17.13
CA PHE A 1066 2.61 -24.34 -16.16
C PHE A 1066 2.12 -23.10 -15.45
N TYR A 1067 2.24 -23.09 -14.12
CA TYR A 1067 1.77 -22.03 -13.23
C TYR A 1067 2.95 -21.49 -12.41
N PRO A 1068 3.87 -20.73 -13.01
CA PRO A 1068 4.92 -20.04 -12.27
C PRO A 1068 4.31 -19.12 -11.20
N ASN A 1069 4.79 -19.28 -9.97
CA ASN A 1069 4.36 -18.50 -8.80
C ASN A 1069 2.85 -18.55 -8.58
N GLY A 1070 2.24 -19.71 -8.81
CA GLY A 1070 0.80 -19.89 -8.72
C GLY A 1070 0.01 -19.50 -9.97
N GLY A 1071 0.68 -18.96 -10.99
CA GLY A 1071 0.10 -18.57 -12.27
C GLY A 1071 -0.92 -17.45 -12.20
N LYS A 1072 -0.85 -16.62 -11.15
CA LYS A 1072 -1.73 -15.47 -10.90
C LYS A 1072 -0.89 -14.21 -10.73
N ASN A 1073 -1.55 -13.07 -10.85
CA ASN A 1073 -1.00 -11.80 -10.38
C ASN A 1073 -0.96 -11.76 -8.83
N PRO A 1074 0.12 -11.19 -8.24
CA PRO A 1074 1.33 -10.70 -8.90
C PRO A 1074 2.39 -11.76 -9.14
N GLN A 1075 3.00 -11.73 -10.33
CA GLN A 1075 4.26 -12.41 -10.57
C GLN A 1075 5.42 -11.67 -9.86
N PRO A 1076 6.49 -12.36 -9.43
CA PRO A 1076 7.67 -11.72 -8.85
C PRO A 1076 8.23 -10.60 -9.75
N GLY A 1077 8.40 -9.41 -9.15
CA GLY A 1077 8.81 -8.20 -9.86
C GLY A 1077 7.66 -7.40 -10.49
N CYS A 1078 6.41 -7.85 -10.34
CA CYS A 1078 5.20 -7.14 -10.71
C CYS A 1078 4.43 -6.68 -9.47
N SER A 1079 3.77 -5.51 -9.55
CA SER A 1079 2.94 -4.97 -8.47
C SER A 1079 1.57 -5.67 -8.42
N ILE A 1080 0.94 -5.70 -7.24
CA ILE A 1080 -0.37 -6.34 -7.03
C ILE A 1080 -1.51 -5.71 -7.85
N LEU A 1081 -1.40 -4.41 -8.18
CA LEU A 1081 -2.35 -3.68 -9.02
C LEU A 1081 -1.97 -3.73 -10.52
N ASN A 1082 -0.83 -4.33 -10.85
CA ASN A 1082 -0.29 -4.33 -12.21
C ASN A 1082 -0.39 -5.72 -12.83
N SER A 1083 -1.63 -6.13 -13.11
CA SER A 1083 -1.95 -7.34 -13.85
C SER A 1083 -1.28 -7.35 -15.24
N ILE A 1084 -1.04 -6.17 -15.84
CA ILE A 1084 -0.31 -6.01 -17.12
C ILE A 1084 1.11 -6.58 -17.05
N CYS A 1085 1.86 -6.26 -16.00
CA CYS A 1085 3.21 -6.79 -15.80
C CYS A 1085 3.18 -8.32 -15.65
N SER A 1086 2.23 -8.83 -14.86
CA SER A 1086 2.05 -10.28 -14.66
C SER A 1086 1.67 -10.98 -15.97
N HIS A 1087 0.82 -10.37 -16.80
CA HIS A 1087 0.45 -10.87 -18.13
C HIS A 1087 1.68 -10.96 -19.04
N GLY A 1088 2.44 -9.86 -19.14
CA GLY A 1088 3.66 -9.79 -19.95
C GLY A 1088 4.78 -10.72 -19.50
N ARG A 1089 4.82 -11.13 -18.22
CA ARG A 1089 5.89 -11.96 -17.63
C ARG A 1089 6.05 -13.32 -18.32
N ALA A 1090 4.99 -13.88 -18.91
CA ALA A 1090 5.08 -15.13 -19.66
C ALA A 1090 6.10 -15.07 -20.81
N ASN A 1091 6.25 -13.90 -21.46
CA ASN A 1091 7.20 -13.69 -22.55
C ASN A 1091 8.64 -13.82 -22.08
N ASP A 1092 8.97 -13.18 -20.95
CA ASP A 1092 10.32 -13.18 -20.37
C ASP A 1092 10.70 -14.56 -19.84
N LEU A 1093 9.78 -15.21 -19.12
CA LEU A 1093 9.98 -16.57 -18.60
C LEU A 1093 10.21 -17.54 -19.76
N PHE A 1094 9.39 -17.48 -20.81
CA PHE A 1094 9.57 -18.33 -21.97
C PHE A 1094 10.93 -18.10 -22.65
N ALA A 1095 11.30 -16.85 -22.92
CA ALA A 1095 12.59 -16.51 -23.51
C ALA A 1095 13.78 -17.02 -22.66
N ALA A 1096 13.70 -16.88 -21.33
CA ALA A 1096 14.70 -17.41 -20.40
C ALA A 1096 14.80 -18.94 -20.49
N THR A 1097 13.66 -19.65 -20.51
CA THR A 1097 13.67 -21.13 -20.65
C THR A 1097 14.19 -21.59 -22.01
N VAL A 1098 14.01 -20.82 -23.09
CA VAL A 1098 14.61 -21.14 -24.39
C VAL A 1098 16.14 -21.03 -24.32
N ARG A 1099 16.68 -20.00 -23.65
CA ARG A 1099 18.13 -19.78 -23.54
C ARG A 1099 18.82 -20.72 -22.55
N HIS A 1100 18.18 -21.00 -21.42
CA HIS A 1100 18.82 -21.64 -20.27
C HIS A 1100 18.23 -23.01 -19.92
N ASN A 1101 16.98 -23.28 -20.31
CA ASN A 1101 16.25 -24.52 -20.01
C ASN A 1101 16.31 -24.92 -18.51
N HIS A 1102 16.32 -23.94 -17.60
CA HIS A 1102 16.57 -24.16 -16.17
C HIS A 1102 15.32 -24.15 -15.30
N LEU A 1103 14.19 -23.60 -15.78
CA LEU A 1103 12.94 -23.57 -15.03
C LEU A 1103 12.23 -24.93 -15.11
N VAL A 1104 12.09 -25.59 -13.95
CA VAL A 1104 11.52 -26.94 -13.83
C VAL A 1104 10.27 -26.90 -12.96
N GLY A 1105 9.14 -27.27 -13.55
CA GLY A 1105 7.87 -27.48 -12.86
C GLY A 1105 7.77 -28.84 -12.22
N ARG A 1106 7.03 -28.91 -11.11
CA ARG A 1106 6.62 -30.16 -10.46
C ARG A 1106 5.16 -30.42 -10.79
N GLN A 1107 4.84 -31.65 -11.18
CA GLN A 1107 3.47 -32.02 -11.53
C GLN A 1107 2.55 -31.89 -10.32
N CYS A 1108 1.38 -31.30 -10.56
CA CYS A 1108 0.32 -31.05 -9.59
C CYS A 1108 -0.84 -32.00 -9.86
N ALA A 1109 -1.52 -32.45 -8.81
CA ALA A 1109 -2.72 -33.28 -8.94
C ALA A 1109 -3.93 -32.50 -9.46
N ASN A 1110 -3.96 -31.19 -9.24
CA ASN A 1110 -5.02 -30.27 -9.64
C ASN A 1110 -4.49 -28.82 -9.64
N ILE A 1111 -5.31 -27.91 -10.13
CA ILE A 1111 -4.93 -26.50 -10.27
C ILE A 1111 -4.68 -25.81 -8.92
N TRP A 1112 -5.40 -26.18 -7.87
CA TRP A 1112 -5.21 -25.63 -6.52
C TRP A 1112 -3.78 -25.87 -5.98
N GLN A 1113 -3.21 -27.06 -6.26
CA GLN A 1113 -1.80 -27.31 -5.90
C GLN A 1113 -0.83 -26.44 -6.71
N ALA A 1114 -1.15 -26.18 -7.97
CA ALA A 1114 -0.35 -25.31 -8.84
C ALA A 1114 -0.38 -23.87 -8.34
N GLU A 1115 -1.56 -23.37 -7.97
CA GLU A 1115 -1.78 -22.05 -7.38
C GLU A 1115 -0.94 -21.82 -6.11
N LEU A 1116 -0.96 -22.79 -5.20
CA LEU A 1116 -0.21 -22.68 -3.95
C LEU A 1116 1.27 -23.06 -4.10
N SER A 1117 1.71 -23.44 -5.30
CA SER A 1117 3.08 -23.89 -5.57
C SER A 1117 3.55 -25.05 -4.68
N ILE A 1118 2.62 -25.96 -4.33
CA ILE A 1118 2.86 -27.12 -3.44
C ILE A 1118 2.95 -28.45 -4.20
N CYS A 1119 3.30 -28.41 -5.48
CA CYS A 1119 3.31 -29.57 -6.36
C CYS A 1119 4.50 -30.50 -6.08
N SER A 1120 4.24 -31.81 -5.93
CA SER A 1120 5.25 -32.81 -5.55
C SER A 1120 5.48 -33.90 -6.59
N GLY A 1121 4.73 -33.92 -7.70
CA GLY A 1121 4.79 -34.96 -8.73
C GLY A 1121 6.03 -34.87 -9.62
N ALA A 1122 5.99 -35.51 -10.79
CA ALA A 1122 7.15 -35.60 -11.68
C ALA A 1122 7.68 -34.21 -12.09
N SER A 1123 9.01 -34.09 -12.23
CA SER A 1123 9.63 -32.88 -12.75
C SER A 1123 9.45 -32.79 -14.26
N PHE A 1124 9.15 -31.60 -14.75
CA PHE A 1124 9.05 -31.32 -16.17
C PHE A 1124 9.50 -29.87 -16.45
N HIS A 1125 10.41 -29.69 -17.41
CA HIS A 1125 10.91 -28.35 -17.74
C HIS A 1125 9.78 -27.49 -18.30
N MET A 1126 9.63 -26.26 -17.80
CA MET A 1126 8.72 -25.27 -18.38
C MET A 1126 9.32 -24.71 -19.67
N GLY A 1127 8.47 -24.40 -20.67
CA GLY A 1127 8.92 -23.74 -21.90
C GLY A 1127 10.03 -24.53 -22.60
N ASN A 1128 11.08 -23.83 -23.05
CA ASN A 1128 12.26 -24.31 -23.82
C ASN A 1128 12.09 -24.49 -25.34
N GLY A 1129 13.22 -24.60 -26.04
CA GLY A 1129 13.28 -24.74 -27.51
C GLY A 1129 13.13 -26.16 -28.07
N ILE A 1130 12.98 -27.19 -27.20
CA ILE A 1130 13.02 -28.61 -27.56
C ILE A 1130 11.70 -29.04 -28.23
N LEU A 1131 11.74 -29.38 -29.51
CA LEU A 1131 10.54 -29.74 -30.31
C LEU A 1131 9.96 -31.12 -29.98
N SER A 1132 10.80 -32.05 -29.56
CA SER A 1132 10.40 -33.41 -29.17
C SER A 1132 9.82 -33.50 -27.76
N LYS A 1133 9.67 -32.36 -27.06
CA LYS A 1133 9.08 -32.31 -25.72
C LYS A 1133 7.66 -32.90 -25.75
N ARG A 1134 7.37 -33.83 -24.84
CA ARG A 1134 6.06 -34.45 -24.65
C ARG A 1134 5.80 -34.58 -23.15
N GLY A 1135 4.56 -34.35 -22.74
CA GLY A 1135 4.14 -34.43 -21.35
C GLY A 1135 2.64 -34.16 -21.24
N ASN A 1136 2.05 -34.49 -20.09
CA ASN A 1136 0.66 -34.16 -19.78
C ASN A 1136 0.53 -33.80 -18.31
N GLY A 1137 -0.31 -32.82 -18.00
CA GLY A 1137 -0.69 -32.44 -16.65
C GLY A 1137 -0.43 -30.99 -16.30
N ILE A 1138 -0.71 -30.66 -15.05
CA ILE A 1138 -0.57 -29.33 -14.47
C ILE A 1138 0.77 -29.29 -13.74
N PHE A 1139 1.52 -28.21 -13.85
CA PHE A 1139 2.85 -28.07 -13.26
C PHE A 1139 3.00 -26.73 -12.55
N GLY A 1140 3.44 -26.76 -11.30
CA GLY A 1140 3.74 -25.58 -10.49
C GLY A 1140 5.24 -25.38 -10.35
N LEU A 1141 5.69 -24.14 -10.32
CA LEU A 1141 7.08 -23.76 -10.08
C LEU A 1141 7.16 -22.36 -9.48
N LEU A 1142 8.30 -22.03 -8.91
CA LEU A 1142 8.61 -20.68 -8.46
C LEU A 1142 9.70 -20.07 -9.33
N THR A 1143 9.65 -18.77 -9.53
CA THR A 1143 10.65 -17.98 -10.25
C THR A 1143 11.04 -16.76 -9.42
N GLY A 1144 12.23 -16.22 -9.64
CA GLY A 1144 12.65 -14.93 -9.11
C GLY A 1144 12.06 -13.76 -9.89
N ASN A 1145 12.38 -12.54 -9.45
CA ASN A 1145 11.93 -11.28 -10.06
C ASN A 1145 12.89 -10.72 -11.12
N SER A 1146 14.04 -11.35 -11.34
CA SER A 1146 15.11 -10.86 -12.23
C SER A 1146 15.64 -11.98 -13.11
N PHE A 1147 15.85 -11.68 -14.40
CA PHE A 1147 16.45 -12.60 -15.38
C PHE A 1147 17.77 -13.23 -14.84
N PRO A 1148 18.01 -14.54 -14.99
CA PRO A 1148 17.25 -15.52 -15.79
C PRO A 1148 15.99 -16.07 -15.12
N PHE A 1149 15.51 -15.43 -14.05
CA PHE A 1149 14.36 -15.78 -13.21
C PHE A 1149 14.57 -17.06 -12.42
#